data_AF-A0AAN6NTA9-F1
#
_entry.id   AF-A0AAN6NTA9-F1
#
_cell.length_a   1.000
_cell.length_b   1.000
_cell.length_c   1.000
_cell.angle_alpha   90.00
_cell.angle_beta   90.00
_cell.angle_gamma   90.00
#
_symmetry.space_group_name_H-M   'P 1'
#
loop_
_entity.id
_entity.type
_entity.pdbx_description
1 polymer ?
#
loop_
_entity_poly.entity_id
_entity_poly.type
_entity_poly.pdbx_seq_one_letter_code
_entity_poly.pdbx_strand_id
1 'polypeptide(L)'
;MARITASITGLIVALAIVIQGVTVPSGRSGSGWWKRNIPPPASSSSVAQPPEQISTPPNCNKAFFTNMLPPEALLENMTVVPEGGSYGEGKENIAYPTDPTNLPALCAVTINVTSSPSSSYRFGLFLPTEWSGRFLAVGNGGFAGGINWLDMAPGTHYGMATVSSDLGHNGSATDTSWAINQPEKKIDWGWRALHGTVVLGKKLTAAYYNGCDISYSYYSGCSTGGRQGLREIQQFPDSFDGVLVGAPAWWTSHLNNYITQLGMYNLPSASASHISSDLLKVVAEEVVRQCDLADGVQDGIISRPDLCAFDSSLLLCPSNYTAALVTNGTTATPTPSCLTRPQIDTLEKVYATHHHSSTQELIYPGLTLGSEAQWFTGIFGGTSRTTNKTTNLTTTQDGTPSPYGLGYQRDFLLNNATWNYSALYSDSLVDLADRLDPGAATADKYDISAFKSRGGKIILYHGLADGLVPARGTELYYNRTIRHFGGSLSTIENLGNTTGFFKFFPIPGMQHCWGSPEGVDAPWHIGGAFQAGVLGSAGVWGVPGFEESDKEHDALLALRAWVEEGREVNSLVATGWRGGGLDGGEGVKRQRKVCAYLLTGHIASPACLGRTRAALPAGKNARAALPWRQQHLQPRLQQHQARYLTTETNTSTNTSTPPPPTAPFRKQLKEQAKALKKSGNKKKKSSDNQTVPGWELTVGIEIHAQLNTAHKLFSSATTSFNDSPNTHVAPFDLALPGSQPLFQPATLVPAIRAALALNCSIQPVSRFDRKHYFHWDQPSGYQITQFYEPFAKDGYITLYARDGIAAEDGEEVKVGIKQVQMEQDTAKTTAQPGETQWLDFNRVGVPLIEIITLPEIHHPATAAALVRKVQMVLGSVDACVSGLEEGGLRADVNVSVRRTGESGLGQRTEIKNLSSFKAVEDAVIAERDRQIKLLESGGKVLGETRGWSLGSTETKRLRGKEGEVDYRYMPDPDLGPVVIGEDLVQRLKETMGTLPDAEADALMERYHLSAKDALALMLLDGGARVQYFYNVLDSLEERIAAAAAAEEGQAIPEEGAEHATLAANWCLHELGKLADSASSESCSSGLEMTPQGESPLVPSSSLAAILFHLHSRSITAKVAKDLLWAVYRGEVPSSSSSSGDPSQGRQDGITAYITTHNLWFKELSEAEYAKLADEVIQGEEKVLGEFVKWKQGKMKAYPQGKLMYLVGKMMRNGPEGRVEANGAESVLRAVLERWVEQSEGGQ
;
A
#
# COMPACT_ATOMS: atom_id res chain seq x y z
N MET A 1 44.06 -4.66 -55.73
CA MET A 1 45.50 -4.36 -55.98
C MET A 1 45.60 -2.91 -56.39
N ALA A 2 46.36 -2.01 -55.78
CA ALA A 2 47.34 -2.11 -54.72
C ALA A 2 47.23 -0.86 -53.84
N ARG A 3 46.97 -1.06 -52.55
CA ARG A 3 47.47 -0.29 -51.40
C ARG A 3 46.81 -0.85 -50.14
N ILE A 4 47.65 -1.17 -49.15
CA ILE A 4 47.31 -1.55 -47.76
C ILE A 4 47.02 -3.04 -47.54
N THR A 5 48.08 -3.83 -47.62
CA THR A 5 48.31 -5.04 -46.83
C THR A 5 48.94 -4.63 -45.50
N ALA A 6 48.15 -4.44 -44.45
CA ALA A 6 48.56 -4.46 -43.04
C ALA A 6 47.33 -4.43 -42.12
N SER A 7 46.84 -5.60 -41.70
CA SER A 7 46.10 -5.87 -40.44
C SER A 7 45.17 -7.09 -40.54
N ILE A 8 45.71 -8.25 -40.90
CA ILE A 8 45.03 -9.54 -40.63
C ILE A 8 46.10 -10.59 -40.34
N THR A 9 46.58 -10.65 -39.10
CA THR A 9 47.11 -11.86 -38.45
C THR A 9 47.44 -11.54 -36.99
N GLY A 10 46.42 -11.52 -36.16
CA GLY A 10 46.54 -11.22 -34.74
C GLY A 10 45.32 -11.67 -33.94
N LEU A 11 44.72 -12.79 -34.35
CA LEU A 11 43.73 -13.49 -33.55
C LEU A 11 44.16 -14.95 -33.45
N ILE A 12 44.40 -15.37 -32.20
CA ILE A 12 44.26 -16.72 -31.68
C ILE A 12 45.55 -17.60 -31.69
N VAL A 13 45.98 -17.88 -30.45
CA VAL A 13 46.89 -18.92 -29.92
C VAL A 13 48.39 -18.61 -29.81
N ALA A 14 48.82 -18.21 -28.60
CA ALA A 14 49.82 -18.88 -27.74
C ALA A 14 50.41 -17.86 -26.75
N LEU A 15 50.13 -17.99 -25.44
CA LEU A 15 50.93 -18.73 -24.47
C LEU A 15 52.23 -17.99 -24.04
N ALA A 16 52.26 -17.65 -22.74
CA ALA A 16 53.43 -17.54 -21.85
C ALA A 16 54.38 -16.32 -21.90
N ILE A 17 54.37 -15.58 -20.76
CA ILE A 17 55.52 -15.14 -19.92
C ILE A 17 56.60 -14.22 -20.55
N VAL A 18 57.05 -13.21 -19.79
CA VAL A 18 58.44 -12.68 -19.60
C VAL A 18 58.36 -11.17 -19.20
N ILE A 19 58.52 -10.82 -17.92
CA ILE A 19 59.73 -10.35 -17.19
C ILE A 19 60.20 -8.91 -17.52
N GLN A 20 59.98 -8.03 -16.53
CA GLN A 20 60.79 -6.95 -15.92
C GLN A 20 61.85 -6.13 -16.70
N GLY A 21 61.93 -4.83 -16.33
CA GLY A 21 63.18 -4.04 -16.29
C GLY A 21 63.02 -2.55 -16.66
N VAL A 22 62.46 -1.69 -15.79
CA VAL A 22 63.15 -0.68 -14.95
C VAL A 22 63.93 0.42 -15.72
N THR A 23 63.47 1.68 -15.63
CA THR A 23 64.22 2.84 -15.04
C THR A 23 63.45 4.18 -15.22
N VAL A 24 63.61 5.04 -14.21
CA VAL A 24 62.97 6.34 -13.83
C VAL A 24 63.94 7.48 -14.28
N PRO A 25 63.57 8.76 -14.63
CA PRO A 25 62.98 9.71 -13.65
C PRO A 25 62.17 10.96 -14.08
N SER A 26 61.47 11.47 -13.04
CA SER A 26 61.17 12.86 -12.62
C SER A 26 60.12 13.75 -13.31
N GLY A 27 59.07 14.08 -12.54
CA GLY A 27 58.64 15.48 -12.30
C GLY A 27 57.13 15.82 -12.34
N ARG A 28 56.50 15.95 -11.14
CA ARG A 28 55.31 16.76 -10.68
C ARG A 28 54.07 16.88 -11.63
N SER A 29 52.80 16.76 -11.23
CA SER A 29 52.06 16.97 -9.97
C SER A 29 50.60 16.47 -10.13
N GLY A 30 49.91 16.08 -9.03
CA GLY A 30 48.44 16.19 -8.91
C GLY A 30 47.64 14.93 -8.57
N SER A 31 47.26 14.81 -7.29
CA SER A 31 46.04 14.20 -6.70
C SER A 31 45.47 12.85 -7.18
N GLY A 32 45.38 11.88 -6.26
CA GLY A 32 44.51 10.70 -6.38
C GLY A 32 44.84 9.60 -5.38
N TRP A 33 44.22 9.64 -4.19
CA TRP A 33 44.25 8.57 -3.18
C TRP A 33 42.88 7.89 -3.16
N TRP A 34 42.81 6.58 -3.48
CA TRP A 34 41.99 5.55 -2.82
C TRP A 34 42.40 4.17 -3.34
N LYS A 35 42.99 3.34 -2.47
CA LYS A 35 42.89 1.87 -2.40
C LYS A 35 43.83 1.37 -1.28
N ARG A 36 43.28 0.84 -0.19
CA ARG A 36 44.03 0.03 0.79
C ARG A 36 43.41 -1.36 0.85
N ASN A 37 44.27 -2.37 0.70
CA ASN A 37 43.97 -3.78 0.79
C ASN A 37 43.78 -4.23 2.25
N ILE A 38 42.87 -5.18 2.43
CA ILE A 38 42.58 -5.94 3.65
C ILE A 38 43.60 -7.09 3.78
N PRO A 39 44.19 -7.36 4.97
CA PRO A 39 44.86 -8.63 5.25
C PRO A 39 43.92 -9.64 5.97
N PRO A 40 44.09 -10.96 5.77
CA PRO A 40 43.22 -11.99 6.35
C PRO A 40 43.53 -12.30 7.83
N PRO A 41 42.61 -12.92 8.57
CA PRO A 41 42.72 -13.06 10.02
C PRO A 41 43.72 -14.14 10.44
N ALA A 42 44.53 -13.84 11.44
CA ALA A 42 45.37 -14.81 12.14
C ALA A 42 44.55 -15.56 13.20
N SER A 43 44.71 -16.88 13.21
CA SER A 43 44.22 -17.76 14.27
C SER A 43 45.26 -17.88 15.38
N SER A 44 44.83 -17.88 16.64
CA SER A 44 45.22 -18.88 17.65
C SER A 44 44.76 -18.49 19.06
N SER A 45 44.35 -19.52 19.78
CA SER A 45 43.99 -19.60 21.19
C SER A 45 45.13 -19.26 22.15
N SER A 46 44.84 -18.53 23.22
CA SER A 46 45.45 -18.80 24.53
C SER A 46 44.51 -18.35 25.66
N VAL A 47 44.33 -19.24 26.64
CA VAL A 47 43.54 -19.05 27.85
C VAL A 47 44.36 -18.21 28.84
N ALA A 48 43.77 -17.17 29.41
CA ALA A 48 44.36 -16.41 30.52
C ALA A 48 43.42 -16.36 31.74
N GLN A 49 44.04 -16.48 32.92
CA GLN A 49 43.52 -16.59 34.29
C GLN A 49 42.83 -15.28 34.80
N PRO A 50 42.12 -15.30 35.95
CA PRO A 50 41.13 -14.27 36.30
C PRO A 50 41.77 -12.94 36.75
N PRO A 51 41.06 -11.79 36.62
CA PRO A 51 41.65 -10.48 36.85
C PRO A 51 41.65 -10.10 38.32
N GLU A 52 42.81 -9.65 38.80
CA GLU A 52 42.97 -8.87 40.02
C GLU A 52 43.35 -7.43 39.61
N GLN A 53 42.68 -6.44 40.23
CA GLN A 53 42.85 -4.98 40.15
C GLN A 53 42.39 -4.23 38.88
N ILE A 54 41.25 -3.55 39.03
CA ILE A 54 40.69 -2.54 38.11
C ILE A 54 41.69 -1.36 38.01
N SER A 55 42.42 -1.26 36.91
CA SER A 55 43.20 -0.07 36.58
C SER A 55 42.25 1.01 36.08
N THR A 56 42.19 2.16 36.77
CA THR A 56 41.53 3.37 36.28
C THR A 56 41.99 3.68 34.85
N PRO A 57 41.09 4.02 33.91
CA PRO A 57 41.49 4.49 32.58
C PRO A 57 42.45 5.67 32.73
N PRO A 58 43.65 5.66 32.11
CA PRO A 58 44.70 6.64 32.38
C PRO A 58 44.26 8.10 32.13
N ASN A 59 43.25 8.31 31.28
CA ASN A 59 42.74 9.62 30.89
C ASN A 59 41.50 10.09 31.68
N CYS A 60 40.94 9.28 32.60
CA CYS A 60 39.84 9.72 33.48
C CYS A 60 40.37 10.55 34.67
N ASN A 61 40.92 11.73 34.38
CA ASN A 61 41.48 12.60 35.40
C ASN A 61 41.19 14.09 35.10
N LYS A 62 41.18 14.92 36.14
CA LYS A 62 40.81 16.34 36.04
C LYS A 62 41.73 17.11 35.09
N ALA A 63 43.04 16.83 35.13
CA ALA A 63 44.02 17.54 34.32
C ALA A 63 43.79 17.33 32.81
N PHE A 64 43.42 16.11 32.39
CA PHE A 64 43.08 15.81 31.00
C PHE A 64 41.94 16.71 30.49
N PHE A 65 40.79 16.69 31.18
CA PHE A 65 39.61 17.46 30.73
C PHE A 65 39.85 18.97 30.81
N THR A 66 40.45 19.48 31.89
CA THR A 66 40.74 20.92 31.99
C THR A 66 41.67 21.42 30.87
N ASN A 67 42.60 20.61 30.38
CA ASN A 67 43.49 21.00 29.28
C ASN A 67 42.84 20.91 27.89
N MET A 68 41.81 20.08 27.72
CA MET A 68 41.16 19.84 26.44
C MET A 68 39.94 20.76 26.19
N LEU A 69 39.36 21.30 27.27
CA LEU A 69 38.17 22.15 27.16
C LEU A 69 38.51 23.53 26.56
N PRO A 70 37.65 24.06 25.68
CA PRO A 70 37.79 25.44 25.18
C PRO A 70 37.48 26.46 26.29
N PRO A 71 37.89 27.73 26.14
CA PRO A 71 37.73 28.77 27.17
C PRO A 71 36.29 28.98 27.68
N GLU A 72 35.30 28.75 26.82
CA GLU A 72 33.87 28.88 27.13
C GLU A 72 33.29 27.68 27.89
N ALA A 73 34.06 26.59 28.08
CA ALA A 73 33.61 25.37 28.73
C ALA A 73 34.38 25.06 30.01
N LEU A 74 33.66 24.62 31.05
CA LEU A 74 34.19 24.33 32.38
C LEU A 74 33.83 22.90 32.79
N LEU A 75 34.81 22.19 33.36
CA LEU A 75 34.58 20.89 33.97
C LEU A 75 33.89 21.08 35.33
N GLU A 76 32.65 20.60 35.46
CA GLU A 76 31.90 20.66 36.72
C GLU A 76 32.16 19.43 37.59
N ASN A 77 32.00 18.23 37.03
CA ASN A 77 32.19 16.98 37.75
C ASN A 77 32.89 15.91 36.89
N MET A 78 33.63 15.02 37.54
CA MET A 78 34.21 13.84 36.92
C MET A 78 34.30 12.71 37.93
N THR A 79 33.87 11.51 37.55
CA THR A 79 33.87 10.33 38.41
C THR A 79 34.24 9.08 37.60
N VAL A 80 35.12 8.26 38.16
CA VAL A 80 35.34 6.89 37.67
C VAL A 80 34.23 6.01 38.22
N VAL A 81 33.45 5.40 37.33
CA VAL A 81 32.37 4.47 37.67
C VAL A 81 32.89 3.04 37.47
N PRO A 82 32.93 2.19 38.52
CA PRO A 82 33.33 0.80 38.37
C PRO A 82 32.24 -0.02 37.68
N GLU A 83 32.61 -1.21 37.18
CA GLU A 83 31.66 -2.20 36.64
C GLU A 83 30.53 -2.51 37.63
N GLY A 84 29.29 -2.51 37.15
CA GLY A 84 28.09 -2.66 37.98
C GLY A 84 27.70 -1.40 38.77
N GLY A 85 28.39 -0.28 38.54
CA GLY A 85 28.23 0.98 39.26
C GLY A 85 26.97 1.77 38.88
N SER A 86 26.82 2.96 39.48
CA SER A 86 25.73 3.89 39.23
C SER A 86 26.26 5.31 39.19
N TYR A 87 25.69 6.16 38.33
CA TYR A 87 26.04 7.57 38.25
C TYR A 87 24.89 8.41 37.72
N GLY A 88 24.70 9.57 38.33
CA GLY A 88 23.86 10.64 37.85
C GLY A 88 23.81 11.74 38.90
N GLU A 89 22.77 12.57 38.85
CA GLU A 89 22.57 13.73 39.73
C GLU A 89 21.41 13.49 40.72
N GLY A 90 20.79 12.31 40.69
CA GLY A 90 19.63 11.96 41.49
C GLY A 90 18.56 13.05 41.43
N LYS A 91 17.96 13.37 42.58
CA LYS A 91 16.88 14.37 42.69
C LYS A 91 17.29 15.80 42.31
N GLU A 92 18.59 16.10 42.19
CA GLU A 92 19.04 17.43 41.73
C GLU A 92 18.76 17.63 40.24
N ASN A 93 18.69 16.54 39.46
CA ASN A 93 18.20 16.57 38.09
C ASN A 93 16.68 16.43 38.09
N ILE A 94 15.98 17.55 37.90
CA ILE A 94 14.52 17.63 38.04
C ILE A 94 13.83 16.82 36.92
N ALA A 95 14.42 16.83 35.72
CA ALA A 95 13.90 16.10 34.56
C ALA A 95 14.01 14.59 34.73
N TYR A 96 15.17 14.12 35.21
CA TYR A 96 15.53 12.71 35.28
C TYR A 96 16.12 12.40 36.68
N PRO A 97 15.26 12.29 37.71
CA PRO A 97 15.71 12.19 39.09
C PRO A 97 16.22 10.79 39.49
N THR A 98 16.24 9.84 38.54
CA THR A 98 16.62 8.45 38.76
C THR A 98 17.91 8.17 38.01
N ASP A 99 18.93 7.75 38.75
CA ASP A 99 20.23 7.44 38.17
C ASP A 99 20.23 6.02 37.57
N PRO A 100 20.90 5.79 36.44
CA PRO A 100 21.19 4.45 35.95
C PRO A 100 22.09 3.69 36.93
N THR A 101 21.91 2.38 36.99
CA THR A 101 22.69 1.41 37.77
C THR A 101 23.19 0.31 36.85
N ASN A 102 24.00 -0.61 37.37
CA ASN A 102 24.58 -1.70 36.58
C ASN A 102 25.40 -1.20 35.38
N LEU A 103 26.00 -0.01 35.46
CA LEU A 103 26.78 0.57 34.37
C LEU A 103 28.08 -0.22 34.14
N PRO A 104 28.55 -0.33 32.89
CA PRO A 104 29.89 -0.85 32.61
C PRO A 104 30.94 0.10 33.19
N ALA A 105 32.16 -0.39 33.42
CA ALA A 105 33.27 0.43 33.90
C ALA A 105 33.53 1.61 32.95
N LEU A 106 33.36 2.85 33.43
CA LEU A 106 33.38 4.05 32.59
C LEU A 106 33.85 5.31 33.33
N CYS A 107 34.17 6.36 32.58
CA CYS A 107 34.39 7.71 33.10
C CYS A 107 33.15 8.57 32.84
N ALA A 108 32.55 9.09 33.91
CA ALA A 108 31.40 9.98 33.84
C ALA A 108 31.84 11.42 34.06
N VAL A 109 31.40 12.33 33.19
CA VAL A 109 31.85 13.73 33.16
C VAL A 109 30.67 14.67 32.97
N THR A 110 30.64 15.76 33.73
CA THR A 110 29.68 16.86 33.55
C THR A 110 30.43 18.13 33.17
N ILE A 111 30.02 18.76 32.08
CA ILE A 111 30.66 19.95 31.51
C ILE A 111 29.62 21.03 31.33
N ASN A 112 29.96 22.25 31.71
CA ASN A 112 29.12 23.43 31.51
C ASN A 112 29.73 24.33 30.45
N VAL A 113 28.93 24.73 29.48
CA VAL A 113 29.34 25.54 28.33
C VAL A 113 28.56 26.84 28.34
N THR A 114 29.28 27.95 28.34
CA THR A 114 28.70 29.29 28.16
C THR A 114 28.27 29.43 26.70
N SER A 115 26.96 29.42 26.43
CA SER A 115 26.39 29.43 25.08
C SER A 115 26.09 30.85 24.57
N SER A 116 25.84 31.78 25.49
CA SER A 116 25.67 33.20 25.21
C SER A 116 26.03 34.03 26.46
N PRO A 117 26.05 35.38 26.41
CA PRO A 117 26.25 36.20 27.61
C PRO A 117 25.20 36.01 28.71
N SER A 118 24.03 35.44 28.39
CA SER A 118 22.90 35.26 29.33
C SER A 118 22.44 33.81 29.47
N SER A 119 23.12 32.85 28.83
CA SER A 119 22.78 31.42 28.90
C SER A 119 24.02 30.53 28.89
N SER A 120 23.87 29.38 29.53
CA SER A 120 24.82 28.28 29.52
C SER A 120 24.05 26.98 29.56
N TYR A 121 24.60 25.92 28.98
CA TYR A 121 24.05 24.57 29.09
C TYR A 121 25.09 23.61 29.64
N ARG A 122 24.63 22.60 30.34
CA ARG A 122 25.44 21.48 30.79
C ARG A 122 25.23 20.29 29.87
N PHE A 123 26.24 19.44 29.78
CA PHE A 123 26.07 18.12 29.21
C PHE A 123 26.88 17.08 29.97
N GLY A 124 26.31 15.88 29.99
CA GLY A 124 26.94 14.69 30.52
C GLY A 124 27.64 13.90 29.42
N LEU A 125 28.72 13.23 29.77
CA LEU A 125 29.46 12.34 28.90
C LEU A 125 29.82 11.06 29.66
N PHE A 126 29.41 9.92 29.11
CA PHE A 126 29.85 8.59 29.54
C PHE A 126 30.89 8.06 28.55
N LEU A 127 32.09 7.75 29.07
CA LEU A 127 33.23 7.23 28.30
C LEU A 127 33.56 5.82 28.82
N PRO A 128 33.01 4.75 28.21
CA PRO A 128 33.27 3.38 28.64
C PRO A 128 34.73 2.99 28.47
N THR A 129 35.24 2.17 29.39
CA THR A 129 36.62 1.66 29.31
C THR A 129 36.81 0.84 28.03
N GLU A 130 35.84 -0.02 27.71
CA GLU A 130 35.75 -0.76 26.46
C GLU A 130 34.93 0.05 25.44
N TRP A 131 35.64 0.87 24.65
CA TRP A 131 35.01 1.72 23.64
C TRP A 131 34.98 1.06 22.28
N SER A 132 33.80 1.06 21.67
CA SER A 132 33.55 0.40 20.40
C SER A 132 33.87 1.26 19.17
N GLY A 133 34.50 2.43 19.35
CA GLY A 133 34.71 3.42 18.27
C GLY A 133 33.46 4.23 17.90
N ARG A 134 32.37 4.12 18.66
CA ARG A 134 31.06 4.71 18.34
C ARG A 134 30.68 5.82 19.32
N PHE A 135 29.92 6.79 18.82
CA PHE A 135 29.37 7.90 19.60
C PHE A 135 27.84 7.87 19.55
N LEU A 136 27.18 8.17 20.66
CA LEU A 136 25.72 8.26 20.76
C LEU A 136 25.32 9.55 21.47
N ALA A 137 24.42 10.32 20.87
CA ALA A 137 23.74 11.43 21.54
C ALA A 137 22.30 11.04 21.90
N VAL A 138 21.86 11.47 23.08
CA VAL A 138 20.54 11.19 23.65
C VAL A 138 19.78 12.50 23.87
N GLY A 139 18.54 12.53 23.37
CA GLY A 139 17.64 13.68 23.50
C GLY A 139 16.90 13.77 24.84
N ASN A 140 15.98 14.75 24.92
CA ASN A 140 15.17 15.02 26.11
C ASN A 140 13.66 14.84 25.85
N GLY A 141 12.82 14.99 26.88
CA GLY A 141 11.35 14.96 26.78
C GLY A 141 10.67 16.30 27.12
N GLY A 142 9.52 16.60 26.50
CA GLY A 142 8.73 17.80 26.79
C GLY A 142 9.53 19.11 26.76
N PHE A 143 9.27 19.99 27.72
CA PHE A 143 10.04 21.21 27.99
C PHE A 143 11.13 21.01 29.06
N ALA A 144 11.47 19.75 29.34
CA ALA A 144 12.42 19.42 30.40
C ALA A 144 13.81 20.00 30.12
N GLY A 145 14.54 20.27 31.19
CA GLY A 145 15.95 20.57 31.18
C GLY A 145 16.65 19.71 32.23
N GLY A 146 17.69 19.00 31.84
CA GLY A 146 18.40 18.03 32.68
C GLY A 146 19.13 17.00 31.82
N ILE A 147 20.28 16.50 32.28
CA ILE A 147 21.05 15.50 31.53
C ILE A 147 20.33 14.16 31.64
N ASN A 148 20.03 13.51 30.51
CA ASN A 148 19.29 12.26 30.50
C ASN A 148 20.20 11.04 30.75
N TRP A 149 20.79 10.97 31.96
CA TRP A 149 21.72 9.90 32.34
C TRP A 149 21.12 8.50 32.14
N LEU A 150 19.82 8.34 32.39
CA LEU A 150 19.12 7.06 32.29
C LEU A 150 19.10 6.51 30.86
N ASP A 151 18.72 7.32 29.86
CA ASP A 151 18.77 6.89 28.45
C ASP A 151 20.19 6.88 27.86
N MET A 152 21.16 7.52 28.52
CA MET A 152 22.56 7.40 28.12
C MET A 152 23.13 6.00 28.40
N ALA A 153 22.63 5.34 29.46
CA ALA A 153 23.16 4.07 29.95
C ALA A 153 23.11 2.92 28.91
N PRO A 154 22.00 2.68 28.19
CA PRO A 154 21.95 1.63 27.16
C PRO A 154 23.09 1.72 26.13
N GLY A 155 23.45 2.93 25.68
CA GLY A 155 24.56 3.11 24.73
C GLY A 155 25.90 2.62 25.28
N THR A 156 26.14 2.80 26.57
CA THR A 156 27.40 2.39 27.21
C THR A 156 27.56 0.88 27.26
N HIS A 157 26.46 0.12 27.43
CA HIS A 157 26.46 -1.34 27.35
C HIS A 157 26.81 -1.86 25.94
N TYR A 158 26.53 -1.07 24.92
CA TYR A 158 26.96 -1.35 23.54
C TYR A 158 28.37 -0.81 23.22
N GLY A 159 29.10 -0.35 24.24
CA GLY A 159 30.45 0.21 24.13
C GLY A 159 30.50 1.60 23.51
N MET A 160 29.38 2.31 23.39
CA MET A 160 29.34 3.66 22.81
C MET A 160 29.73 4.71 23.85
N ALA A 161 30.46 5.74 23.40
CA ALA A 161 30.60 6.96 24.17
C ALA A 161 29.29 7.76 24.04
N THR A 162 28.61 8.02 25.15
CA THR A 162 27.25 8.58 25.13
C THR A 162 27.21 9.98 25.72
N VAL A 163 26.41 10.89 25.14
CA VAL A 163 26.17 12.25 25.65
C VAL A 163 24.69 12.59 25.77
N SER A 164 24.36 13.50 26.68
CA SER A 164 23.07 14.19 26.73
C SER A 164 23.24 15.59 27.32
N SER A 165 22.43 16.54 26.88
CA SER A 165 22.45 17.93 27.35
C SER A 165 21.29 18.23 28.29
N ASP A 166 21.50 19.17 29.22
CA ASP A 166 20.42 19.75 30.02
C ASP A 166 19.61 20.81 29.27
N LEU A 167 20.02 21.16 28.05
CA LEU A 167 19.36 22.14 27.19
C LEU A 167 19.33 23.58 27.70
N GLY A 168 20.15 23.92 28.70
CA GLY A 168 20.30 25.30 29.18
C GLY A 168 19.50 25.63 30.45
N HIS A 169 18.84 24.64 31.04
CA HIS A 169 18.07 24.78 32.28
C HIS A 169 17.90 23.45 33.01
N ASN A 170 17.33 23.51 34.20
CA ASN A 170 16.93 22.35 34.98
C ASN A 170 15.44 22.47 35.31
N GLY A 171 14.61 21.57 34.80
CA GLY A 171 13.15 21.67 34.91
C GLY A 171 12.43 20.43 34.39
N SER A 172 11.17 20.25 34.82
CA SER A 172 10.35 19.11 34.44
C SER A 172 9.82 19.21 33.00
N ALA A 173 9.32 18.09 32.44
CA ALA A 173 8.76 18.05 31.08
C ALA A 173 7.61 19.03 30.82
N THR A 174 6.92 19.48 31.87
CA THR A 174 5.77 20.42 31.77
C THR A 174 6.08 21.81 32.30
N ASP A 175 7.29 22.06 32.80
CA ASP A 175 7.69 23.38 33.31
C ASP A 175 8.21 24.24 32.15
N THR A 176 7.50 25.31 31.85
CA THR A 176 7.85 26.30 30.83
C THR A 176 8.24 27.66 31.42
N SER A 177 8.15 27.82 32.75
CA SER A 177 8.31 29.12 33.41
C SER A 177 9.71 29.72 33.25
N TRP A 178 10.71 28.86 33.08
CA TRP A 178 12.10 29.23 32.81
C TRP A 178 12.28 30.00 31.49
N ALA A 179 11.31 29.94 30.58
CA ALA A 179 11.41 30.53 29.25
C ALA A 179 11.03 32.03 29.23
N ILE A 180 10.34 32.52 30.26
CA ILE A 180 9.90 33.92 30.33
C ILE A 180 11.11 34.87 30.33
N ASN A 181 11.15 35.78 29.37
CA ASN A 181 12.23 36.75 29.16
C ASN A 181 13.62 36.11 28.95
N GLN A 182 13.67 34.84 28.52
CA GLN A 182 14.91 34.08 28.31
C GLN A 182 15.08 33.61 26.85
N PRO A 183 15.26 34.51 25.87
CA PRO A 183 15.36 34.14 24.46
C PRO A 183 16.53 33.19 24.16
N GLU A 184 17.68 33.40 24.80
CA GLU A 184 18.87 32.56 24.61
C GLU A 184 18.68 31.14 25.14
N LYS A 185 17.96 30.97 26.26
CA LYS A 185 17.60 29.64 26.77
C LYS A 185 16.61 28.92 25.87
N LYS A 186 15.68 29.65 25.24
CA LYS A 186 14.77 29.07 24.22
C LYS A 186 15.58 28.55 23.02
N ILE A 187 16.63 29.25 22.60
CA ILE A 187 17.52 28.81 21.52
C ILE A 187 18.35 27.59 21.93
N ASP A 188 18.84 27.56 23.17
CA ASP A 188 19.54 26.40 23.73
C ASP A 188 18.66 25.14 23.70
N TRP A 189 17.42 25.24 24.19
CA TRP A 189 16.43 24.16 24.11
C TRP A 189 16.02 23.80 22.69
N GLY A 190 15.89 24.82 21.83
CA GLY A 190 15.48 24.66 20.44
C GLY A 190 16.46 23.82 19.62
N TRP A 191 17.76 24.16 19.65
CA TRP A 191 18.78 23.43 18.89
C TRP A 191 20.22 23.58 19.41
N ARG A 192 20.58 24.74 19.98
CA ARG A 192 21.99 25.11 20.16
C ARG A 192 22.73 24.26 21.20
N ALA A 193 22.07 23.92 22.31
CA ALA A 193 22.71 23.15 23.37
C ALA A 193 23.02 21.71 22.93
N LEU A 194 22.08 21.08 22.21
CA LEU A 194 22.30 19.75 21.66
C LEU A 194 23.44 19.76 20.64
N HIS A 195 23.40 20.69 19.67
CA HIS A 195 24.45 20.79 18.65
C HIS A 195 25.83 21.00 19.28
N GLY A 196 25.94 21.96 20.20
CA GLY A 196 27.20 22.24 20.90
C GLY A 196 27.70 21.05 21.73
N THR A 197 26.79 20.31 22.37
CA THR A 197 27.07 19.06 23.08
C THR A 197 27.61 17.98 22.15
N VAL A 198 27.03 17.80 20.96
CA VAL A 198 27.50 16.84 19.96
C VAL A 198 28.90 17.22 19.49
N VAL A 199 29.11 18.49 19.12
CA VAL A 199 30.40 18.97 18.60
C VAL A 199 31.52 18.82 19.65
N LEU A 200 31.29 19.30 20.87
CA LEU A 200 32.31 19.22 21.92
C LEU A 200 32.46 17.80 22.47
N GLY A 201 31.36 17.06 22.63
CA GLY A 201 31.36 15.66 23.05
C GLY A 201 32.16 14.76 22.12
N LYS A 202 32.03 14.93 20.79
CA LYS A 202 32.85 14.20 19.81
C LYS A 202 34.34 14.53 19.95
N LYS A 203 34.69 15.81 20.10
CA LYS A 203 36.09 16.25 20.29
C LYS A 203 36.71 15.65 21.55
N LEU A 204 35.98 15.68 22.66
CA LEU A 204 36.43 15.13 23.93
C LEU A 204 36.54 13.60 23.88
N THR A 205 35.59 12.92 23.24
CA THR A 205 35.62 11.47 23.02
C THR A 205 36.88 11.08 22.24
N ALA A 206 37.12 11.70 21.08
CA ALA A 206 38.30 11.40 20.26
C ALA A 206 39.61 11.65 21.03
N ALA A 207 39.71 12.76 21.77
CA ALA A 207 40.88 13.06 22.60
C ALA A 207 41.08 12.05 23.75
N TYR A 208 39.99 11.61 24.39
CA TYR A 208 40.04 10.70 25.53
C TYR A 208 40.58 9.32 25.12
N TYR A 209 40.22 8.85 23.92
CA TYR A 209 40.73 7.60 23.35
C TYR A 209 41.97 7.83 22.46
N ASN A 210 42.91 8.66 22.92
CA ASN A 210 44.23 8.87 22.29
C ASN A 210 44.20 9.36 20.84
N GLY A 211 43.19 10.14 20.45
CA GLY A 211 43.05 10.67 19.09
C GLY A 211 42.49 9.67 18.09
N CYS A 212 41.89 8.56 18.54
CA CYS A 212 41.17 7.64 17.68
C CYS A 212 39.93 8.32 17.06
N ASP A 213 39.74 8.09 15.76
CA ASP A 213 38.58 8.62 15.04
C ASP A 213 37.28 7.92 15.49
N ILE A 214 36.22 8.71 15.64
CA ILE A 214 34.86 8.19 15.82
C ILE A 214 34.43 7.58 14.48
N SER A 215 34.24 6.25 14.46
CA SER A 215 33.91 5.51 13.24
C SER A 215 32.47 5.75 12.80
N TYR A 216 31.54 5.82 13.78
CA TYR A 216 30.13 6.07 13.54
C TYR A 216 29.51 6.88 14.69
N SER A 217 28.58 7.77 14.34
CA SER A 217 27.87 8.67 15.25
C SER A 217 26.37 8.45 15.15
N TYR A 218 25.72 8.22 16.29
CA TYR A 218 24.30 7.90 16.39
C TYR A 218 23.53 8.91 17.24
N TYR A 219 22.22 8.94 17.02
CA TYR A 219 21.28 9.66 17.87
C TYR A 219 20.11 8.75 18.28
N SER A 220 19.64 8.89 19.52
CA SER A 220 18.39 8.28 19.99
C SER A 220 17.56 9.28 20.80
N GLY A 221 16.29 9.43 20.46
CA GLY A 221 15.38 10.30 21.22
C GLY A 221 13.93 10.12 20.83
N CYS A 222 13.02 10.36 21.76
CA CYS A 222 11.58 10.34 21.53
C CYS A 222 10.91 11.64 22.00
N SER A 223 9.74 12.00 21.46
CA SER A 223 9.02 13.24 21.81
C SER A 223 9.80 14.50 21.36
N THR A 224 10.08 15.43 22.27
CA THR A 224 11.05 16.52 22.05
C THR A 224 12.40 15.99 21.56
N GLY A 225 12.84 14.82 22.03
CA GLY A 225 14.03 14.12 21.55
C GLY A 225 13.90 13.70 20.09
N GLY A 226 12.72 13.27 19.65
CA GLY A 226 12.46 13.00 18.24
C GLY A 226 12.58 14.26 17.39
N ARG A 227 11.99 15.38 17.85
CA ARG A 227 12.13 16.71 17.21
C ARG A 227 13.59 17.14 17.11
N GLN A 228 14.33 17.03 18.21
CA GLN A 228 15.75 17.38 18.29
C GLN A 228 16.60 16.63 17.27
N GLY A 229 16.41 15.30 17.15
CA GLY A 229 17.13 14.49 16.17
C GLY A 229 16.84 14.91 14.73
N LEU A 230 15.56 15.16 14.41
CA LEU A 230 15.16 15.67 13.09
C LEU A 230 15.72 17.07 12.83
N ARG A 231 15.65 17.98 13.80
CA ARG A 231 16.13 19.35 13.68
C ARG A 231 17.64 19.41 13.46
N GLU A 232 18.38 18.56 14.17
CA GLU A 232 19.84 18.47 14.08
C GLU A 232 20.23 18.03 12.66
N ILE A 233 19.66 16.95 12.11
CA ILE A 233 20.04 16.48 10.76
C ILE A 233 19.61 17.44 9.63
N GLN A 234 18.56 18.24 9.85
CA GLN A 234 18.10 19.26 8.91
C GLN A 234 19.08 20.45 8.82
N GLN A 235 19.85 20.73 9.87
CA GLN A 235 20.76 21.88 9.93
C GLN A 235 22.23 21.50 9.93
N PHE A 236 22.56 20.36 10.54
CA PHE A 236 23.89 19.82 10.76
C PHE A 236 23.89 18.34 10.33
N PRO A 237 23.84 18.09 9.01
CA PRO A 237 23.70 16.75 8.47
C PRO A 237 24.88 15.83 8.84
N ASP A 238 26.00 16.36 9.30
CA ASP A 238 27.22 15.66 9.76
C ASP A 238 27.29 15.33 11.24
N SER A 239 26.25 15.70 11.99
CA SER A 239 26.14 15.31 13.39
C SER A 239 26.00 13.79 13.56
N PHE A 240 25.29 13.09 12.67
CA PHE A 240 25.05 11.65 12.81
C PHE A 240 25.12 10.89 11.48
N ASP A 241 25.45 9.60 11.56
CA ASP A 241 25.36 8.62 10.47
C ASP A 241 24.03 7.84 10.55
N GLY A 242 23.47 7.69 11.76
CA GLY A 242 22.17 7.09 11.99
C GLY A 242 21.38 7.81 13.07
N VAL A 243 20.08 8.03 12.86
CA VAL A 243 19.20 8.61 13.89
C VAL A 243 17.97 7.73 14.14
N LEU A 244 17.73 7.42 15.41
CA LEU A 244 16.54 6.73 15.92
C LEU A 244 15.63 7.76 16.58
N VAL A 245 14.50 8.06 15.95
CA VAL A 245 13.59 9.13 16.37
C VAL A 245 12.20 8.57 16.65
N GLY A 246 11.73 8.74 17.88
CA GLY A 246 10.40 8.30 18.33
C GLY A 246 9.43 9.46 18.46
N ALA A 247 8.17 9.26 18.10
CA ALA A 247 7.05 10.18 18.33
C ALA A 247 7.41 11.69 18.26
N PRO A 248 8.01 12.16 17.15
CA PRO A 248 8.66 13.46 17.13
C PRO A 248 7.67 14.61 17.27
N ALA A 249 7.90 15.48 18.25
CA ALA A 249 7.19 16.76 18.43
C ALA A 249 7.67 17.82 17.41
N TRP A 250 7.77 17.43 16.12
CA TRP A 250 8.48 18.16 15.07
C TRP A 250 7.87 19.51 14.75
N TRP A 251 6.54 19.61 14.78
CA TRP A 251 5.79 20.81 14.40
C TRP A 251 5.45 21.65 15.64
N THR A 252 6.47 22.14 16.34
CA THR A 252 6.31 22.79 17.67
C THR A 252 5.34 23.97 17.64
N SER A 253 5.34 24.77 16.57
CA SER A 253 4.43 25.91 16.39
C SER A 253 2.96 25.50 16.25
N HIS A 254 2.66 24.32 15.69
CA HIS A 254 1.29 23.83 15.53
C HIS A 254 0.85 22.91 16.67
N LEU A 255 1.67 21.92 17.04
CA LEU A 255 1.34 20.88 18.02
C LEU A 255 0.92 21.48 19.37
N ASN A 256 1.71 22.40 19.93
CA ASN A 256 1.41 22.96 21.25
C ASN A 256 0.16 23.86 21.23
N ASN A 257 -0.06 24.60 20.13
CA ASN A 257 -1.29 25.38 19.96
C ASN A 257 -2.51 24.46 19.84
N TYR A 258 -2.39 23.38 19.06
CA TYR A 258 -3.41 22.34 18.93
C TYR A 258 -3.74 21.66 20.27
N ILE A 259 -2.74 21.38 21.11
CA ILE A 259 -2.94 20.84 22.46
C ILE A 259 -3.81 21.77 23.32
N THR A 260 -3.59 23.09 23.27
CA THR A 260 -4.50 24.04 23.96
C THR A 260 -5.92 23.99 23.40
N GLN A 261 -6.05 23.92 22.07
CA GLN A 261 -7.35 23.85 21.39
C GLN A 261 -8.17 22.64 21.84
N LEU A 262 -7.54 21.47 21.98
CA LEU A 262 -8.17 20.27 22.51
C LEU A 262 -8.75 20.49 23.92
N GLY A 263 -7.95 21.09 24.81
CA GLY A 263 -8.41 21.47 26.14
C GLY A 263 -9.59 22.43 26.10
N MET A 264 -9.60 23.38 25.16
CA MET A 264 -10.68 24.36 25.02
C MET A 264 -11.99 23.75 24.51
N TYR A 265 -11.97 22.71 23.68
CA TYR A 265 -13.20 22.02 23.31
C TYR A 265 -13.85 21.30 24.50
N ASN A 266 -13.04 20.84 25.44
CA ASN A 266 -13.49 20.08 26.58
C ASN A 266 -13.81 20.92 27.83
N LEU A 267 -13.51 22.22 27.82
CA LEU A 267 -13.61 23.11 28.99
C LEU A 267 -14.65 24.24 28.78
N PRO A 268 -15.20 24.82 29.86
CA PRO A 268 -14.92 24.54 31.28
C PRO A 268 -15.56 23.24 31.79
N SER A 269 -15.07 22.69 32.90
CA SER A 269 -15.56 21.41 33.47
C SER A 269 -17.04 21.43 33.89
N ALA A 270 -17.61 22.61 34.11
CA ALA A 270 -19.04 22.78 34.39
C ALA A 270 -19.92 22.74 33.11
N SER A 271 -19.33 22.69 31.91
CA SER A 271 -20.06 22.66 30.65
C SER A 271 -20.72 21.30 30.42
N ALA A 272 -21.89 21.28 29.78
CA ALA A 272 -22.54 20.05 29.32
C ALA A 272 -21.71 19.32 28.24
N SER A 273 -20.77 19.99 27.59
CA SER A 273 -19.87 19.43 26.57
C SER A 273 -18.61 18.77 27.15
N HIS A 274 -18.40 18.84 28.47
CA HIS A 274 -17.21 18.33 29.14
C HIS A 274 -17.22 16.79 29.22
N ILE A 275 -16.19 16.15 28.68
CA ILE A 275 -15.86 14.74 28.85
C ILE A 275 -14.88 14.64 30.00
N SER A 276 -15.29 14.03 31.12
CA SER A 276 -14.42 13.80 32.26
C SER A 276 -13.41 12.68 31.98
N SER A 277 -12.34 12.65 32.76
CA SER A 277 -11.34 11.56 32.70
C SER A 277 -11.94 10.16 32.91
N ASP A 278 -13.00 10.03 33.73
CA ASP A 278 -13.72 8.77 33.93
C ASP A 278 -14.48 8.30 32.66
N LEU A 279 -15.02 9.23 31.87
CA LEU A 279 -15.72 8.92 30.62
C LEU A 279 -14.76 8.50 29.50
N LEU A 280 -13.48 8.88 29.56
CA LEU A 280 -12.49 8.47 28.56
C LEU A 280 -12.34 6.95 28.49
N LYS A 281 -12.48 6.24 29.61
CA LYS A 281 -12.47 4.77 29.62
C LYS A 281 -13.64 4.19 28.82
N VAL A 282 -14.83 4.77 28.97
CA VAL A 282 -16.03 4.36 28.22
C VAL A 282 -15.82 4.58 26.73
N VAL A 283 -15.25 5.74 26.35
CA VAL A 283 -14.89 6.02 24.95
C VAL A 283 -13.86 5.02 24.44
N ALA A 284 -12.78 4.78 25.19
CA ALA A 284 -11.71 3.86 24.81
C ALA A 284 -12.22 2.43 24.59
N GLU A 285 -13.06 1.93 25.51
CA GLU A 285 -13.65 0.59 25.42
C GLU A 285 -14.54 0.46 24.17
N GLU A 286 -15.34 1.49 23.86
CA GLU A 286 -16.19 1.47 22.67
C GLU A 286 -15.40 1.61 21.37
N VAL A 287 -14.35 2.44 21.36
CA VAL A 287 -13.43 2.57 20.21
C VAL A 287 -12.74 1.24 19.95
N VAL A 288 -12.19 0.57 20.97
CA VAL A 288 -11.61 -0.77 20.82
C VAL A 288 -12.67 -1.76 20.34
N ARG A 289 -13.89 -1.74 20.89
CA ARG A 289 -14.97 -2.64 20.47
C ARG A 289 -15.31 -2.52 18.98
N GLN A 290 -15.25 -1.31 18.42
CA GLN A 290 -15.53 -1.05 17.01
C GLN A 290 -14.30 -1.26 16.11
N CYS A 291 -13.10 -0.96 16.59
CA CYS A 291 -11.91 -0.82 15.75
C CYS A 291 -10.87 -1.94 15.87
N ASP A 292 -10.95 -2.83 16.88
CA ASP A 292 -9.99 -3.94 17.07
C ASP A 292 -9.90 -4.80 15.79
N LEU A 293 -11.05 -5.23 15.26
CA LEU A 293 -11.14 -6.05 14.06
C LEU A 293 -10.78 -5.33 12.74
N ALA A 294 -10.44 -4.04 12.76
CA ALA A 294 -10.14 -3.29 11.53
C ALA A 294 -8.89 -3.83 10.80
N ASP A 295 -8.00 -4.54 11.50
CA ASP A 295 -6.84 -5.21 10.92
C ASP A 295 -7.06 -6.71 10.64
N GLY A 296 -8.26 -7.24 10.92
CA GLY A 296 -8.63 -8.65 10.79
C GLY A 296 -8.29 -9.54 11.99
N VAL A 297 -7.76 -8.98 13.09
CA VAL A 297 -7.41 -9.68 14.32
C VAL A 297 -8.20 -9.09 15.48
N GLN A 298 -8.82 -9.95 16.31
CA GLN A 298 -9.48 -9.52 17.54
C GLN A 298 -8.58 -9.80 18.74
N ASP A 299 -7.68 -8.88 19.08
CA ASP A 299 -6.74 -9.04 20.19
C ASP A 299 -6.69 -7.87 21.18
N GLY A 300 -7.62 -6.93 21.04
CA GLY A 300 -7.75 -5.70 21.81
C GLY A 300 -6.85 -4.57 21.31
N ILE A 301 -6.13 -4.75 20.19
CA ILE A 301 -5.11 -3.84 19.70
C ILE A 301 -5.55 -3.22 18.38
N ILE A 302 -5.78 -1.92 18.37
CA ILE A 302 -6.08 -1.20 17.13
C ILE A 302 -4.77 -0.98 16.35
N SER A 303 -4.53 -1.83 15.34
CA SER A 303 -3.31 -1.73 14.50
C SER A 303 -3.52 -0.98 13.19
N ARG A 304 -4.78 -0.82 12.77
CA ARG A 304 -5.19 -0.09 11.56
C ARG A 304 -6.30 0.92 11.89
N PRO A 305 -6.00 1.94 12.72
CA PRO A 305 -7.00 2.97 13.05
C PRO A 305 -7.52 3.71 11.82
N ASP A 306 -6.75 3.72 10.73
CA ASP A 306 -7.11 4.29 9.42
C ASP A 306 -8.23 3.52 8.69
N LEU A 307 -8.41 2.23 8.99
CA LEU A 307 -9.47 1.40 8.41
C LEU A 307 -10.74 1.38 9.28
N CYS A 308 -10.70 1.91 10.49
CA CYS A 308 -11.85 1.89 11.39
C CYS A 308 -12.85 3.02 11.06
N ALA A 309 -14.08 2.63 10.71
CA ALA A 309 -15.22 3.54 10.62
C ALA A 309 -15.92 3.66 11.98
N PHE A 310 -15.32 4.40 12.92
CA PHE A 310 -15.86 4.59 14.26
C PHE A 310 -17.16 5.42 14.24
N ASP A 311 -18.23 4.85 14.79
CA ASP A 311 -19.53 5.48 15.01
C ASP A 311 -19.67 5.94 16.47
N SER A 312 -19.44 7.25 16.67
CA SER A 312 -19.60 7.93 17.97
C SER A 312 -21.06 7.91 18.48
N SER A 313 -22.05 7.75 17.60
CA SER A 313 -23.47 7.83 17.99
C SER A 313 -23.90 6.69 18.90
N LEU A 314 -23.19 5.55 18.86
CA LEU A 314 -23.43 4.40 19.74
C LEU A 314 -23.07 4.68 21.21
N LEU A 315 -22.32 5.75 21.48
CA LEU A 315 -22.06 6.23 22.83
C LEU A 315 -23.19 7.11 23.38
N LEU A 316 -24.21 7.47 22.59
CA LEU A 316 -25.27 8.38 23.06
C LEU A 316 -26.09 7.79 24.21
N CYS A 317 -26.27 8.58 25.27
CA CYS A 317 -27.14 8.19 26.37
C CYS A 317 -28.60 8.00 25.89
N PRO A 318 -29.32 6.97 26.41
CA PRO A 318 -30.74 6.79 26.15
C PRO A 318 -31.57 8.04 26.49
N SER A 319 -32.67 8.25 25.77
CA SER A 319 -33.52 9.44 25.90
C SER A 319 -34.21 9.60 27.27
N ASN A 320 -34.20 8.56 28.12
CA ASN A 320 -34.67 8.58 29.51
C ASN A 320 -33.54 8.74 30.55
N TYR A 321 -32.28 8.93 30.11
CA TYR A 321 -31.14 9.11 30.98
C TYR A 321 -31.18 10.49 31.66
N THR A 322 -31.55 10.52 32.94
CA THR A 322 -31.42 11.70 33.78
C THR A 322 -30.03 11.71 34.41
N ALA A 323 -29.16 12.58 33.93
CA ALA A 323 -27.91 12.87 34.63
C ALA A 323 -28.25 13.38 36.04
N ALA A 324 -28.05 12.54 37.06
CA ALA A 324 -28.30 12.94 38.44
C ALA A 324 -27.34 14.09 38.79
N LEU A 325 -27.88 15.32 38.84
CA LEU A 325 -27.21 16.48 39.40
C LEU A 325 -26.89 16.17 40.87
N VAL A 326 -25.60 16.03 41.18
CA VAL A 326 -25.09 15.88 42.54
C VAL A 326 -25.45 17.14 43.32
N THR A 327 -26.50 17.06 44.12
CA THR A 327 -26.75 18.00 45.22
C THR A 327 -26.68 17.21 46.52
N ASN A 328 -25.69 17.56 47.33
CA ASN A 328 -25.49 17.14 48.71
C ASN A 328 -25.19 15.65 48.97
N GLY A 329 -23.90 15.36 49.06
CA GLY A 329 -23.27 14.42 50.00
C GLY A 329 -24.02 13.14 50.35
N THR A 330 -23.47 12.03 49.83
CA THR A 330 -23.75 10.60 50.13
C THR A 330 -24.83 9.94 49.27
N THR A 331 -24.39 9.32 48.17
CA THR A 331 -24.76 7.97 47.70
C THR A 331 -23.94 7.66 46.45
N ALA A 332 -23.51 6.41 46.28
CA ALA A 332 -22.70 5.99 45.14
C ALA A 332 -23.52 6.06 43.84
N THR A 333 -23.19 7.03 42.99
CA THR A 333 -23.77 7.17 41.64
C THR A 333 -23.19 6.08 40.73
N PRO A 334 -23.99 5.39 39.88
CA PRO A 334 -23.43 4.53 38.85
C PRO A 334 -22.54 5.35 37.92
N THR A 335 -21.35 4.82 37.61
CA THR A 335 -20.45 5.43 36.63
C THR A 335 -21.21 5.59 35.30
N PRO A 336 -21.28 6.80 34.72
CA PRO A 336 -21.97 7.00 33.45
C PRO A 336 -21.33 6.12 32.38
N SER A 337 -22.14 5.33 31.68
CA SER A 337 -21.72 4.37 30.64
C SER A 337 -21.97 4.87 29.22
N CYS A 338 -22.24 6.17 29.06
CA CYS A 338 -22.64 6.81 27.81
C CYS A 338 -22.32 8.31 27.86
N LEU A 339 -22.33 8.96 26.70
CA LEU A 339 -22.09 10.37 26.48
C LEU A 339 -23.38 11.09 26.06
N THR A 340 -23.55 12.32 26.52
CA THR A 340 -24.61 13.22 26.06
C THR A 340 -24.27 13.76 24.66
N ARG A 341 -25.26 14.30 23.93
CA ARG A 341 -25.00 14.85 22.58
C ARG A 341 -23.91 15.94 22.56
N PRO A 342 -23.89 16.92 23.49
CA PRO A 342 -22.80 17.89 23.53
C PRO A 342 -21.42 17.27 23.80
N GLN A 343 -21.34 16.16 24.54
CA GLN A 343 -20.09 15.41 24.75
C GLN A 343 -19.67 14.65 23.49
N ILE A 344 -20.62 14.11 22.71
CA ILE A 344 -20.33 13.51 21.39
C ILE A 344 -19.77 14.57 20.43
N ASP A 345 -20.35 15.77 20.39
CA ASP A 345 -19.84 16.83 19.53
C ASP A 345 -18.41 17.26 19.93
N THR A 346 -18.07 17.21 21.23
CA THR A 346 -16.68 17.39 21.70
C THR A 346 -15.78 16.26 21.24
N LEU A 347 -16.21 15.00 21.39
CA LEU A 347 -15.46 13.81 20.99
C LEU A 347 -15.11 13.85 19.50
N GLU A 348 -16.08 14.16 18.65
CA GLU A 348 -15.91 14.28 17.20
C GLU A 348 -14.88 15.36 16.83
N LYS A 349 -14.89 16.50 17.53
CA LYS A 349 -13.87 17.55 17.34
C LYS A 349 -12.48 17.05 17.67
N VAL A 350 -12.30 16.30 18.77
CA VAL A 350 -10.98 15.82 19.20
C VAL A 350 -10.32 14.91 18.14
N TYR A 351 -11.10 14.05 17.48
CA TYR A 351 -10.61 13.17 16.40
C TYR A 351 -10.46 13.87 15.04
N ALA A 352 -11.19 14.96 14.80
CA ALA A 352 -11.22 15.61 13.50
C ALA A 352 -9.85 16.18 13.08
N THR A 353 -9.66 16.36 11.78
CA THR A 353 -8.58 17.19 11.25
C THR A 353 -8.89 18.65 11.55
N HIS A 354 -7.94 19.39 12.13
CA HIS A 354 -8.14 20.77 12.55
C HIS A 354 -7.57 21.73 11.53
N HIS A 355 -8.38 22.72 11.15
CA HIS A 355 -8.01 23.76 10.19
C HIS A 355 -8.15 25.14 10.81
N HIS A 356 -7.33 26.06 10.34
CA HIS A 356 -7.45 27.47 10.66
C HIS A 356 -8.79 27.99 10.14
N SER A 357 -9.57 28.67 10.99
CA SER A 357 -10.95 29.07 10.69
C SER A 357 -11.05 30.02 9.50
N SER A 358 -10.11 30.96 9.36
CA SER A 358 -10.08 31.91 8.24
C SER A 358 -9.37 31.39 6.97
N THR A 359 -8.17 30.81 7.07
CA THR A 359 -7.38 30.40 5.89
C THR A 359 -7.68 28.99 5.40
N GLN A 360 -8.34 28.17 6.22
CA GLN A 360 -8.55 26.73 5.99
C GLN A 360 -7.24 25.91 5.93
N GLU A 361 -6.11 26.49 6.30
CA GLU A 361 -4.83 25.77 6.37
C GLU A 361 -4.85 24.75 7.51
N LEU A 362 -4.14 23.63 7.31
CA LEU A 362 -4.06 22.56 8.30
C LEU A 362 -3.32 23.04 9.56
N ILE A 363 -3.99 23.00 10.71
CA ILE A 363 -3.36 23.17 12.03
C ILE A 363 -2.76 21.83 12.46
N TYR A 364 -3.57 20.78 12.58
CA TYR A 364 -3.08 19.46 12.99
C TYR A 364 -4.06 18.34 12.60
N PRO A 365 -3.60 17.11 12.28
CA PRO A 365 -4.46 16.03 11.79
C PRO A 365 -5.45 15.41 12.80
N GLY A 366 -5.43 15.77 14.08
CA GLY A 366 -6.31 15.15 15.09
C GLY A 366 -5.68 13.99 15.85
N LEU A 367 -6.33 13.55 16.94
CA LEU A 367 -5.93 12.37 17.72
C LEU A 367 -6.29 11.06 16.99
N THR A 368 -5.56 9.99 17.31
CA THR A 368 -5.71 8.67 16.65
C THR A 368 -6.64 7.78 17.46
N LEU A 369 -7.52 7.02 16.81
CA LEU A 369 -8.37 6.04 17.51
C LEU A 369 -7.50 5.01 18.25
N GLY A 370 -7.80 4.78 19.53
CA GLY A 370 -7.03 3.93 20.43
C GLY A 370 -6.11 4.70 21.38
N SER A 371 -6.04 6.03 21.26
CA SER A 371 -5.21 6.89 22.12
C SER A 371 -5.93 7.43 23.36
N GLU A 372 -7.22 7.12 23.52
CA GLU A 372 -8.12 7.74 24.49
C GLU A 372 -7.67 7.52 25.93
N ALA A 373 -7.06 6.36 26.19
CA ALA A 373 -6.47 6.02 27.49
C ALA A 373 -5.34 6.98 27.92
N GLN A 374 -4.74 7.74 27.00
CA GLN A 374 -3.69 8.72 27.27
C GLN A 374 -4.15 10.18 27.06
N TRP A 375 -5.39 10.44 26.63
CA TRP A 375 -5.88 11.81 26.41
C TRP A 375 -5.84 12.68 27.65
N PHE A 376 -5.84 12.08 28.84
CA PHE A 376 -5.66 12.81 30.09
C PHE A 376 -4.38 13.67 30.11
N THR A 377 -3.32 13.29 29.38
CA THR A 377 -2.08 14.08 29.28
C THR A 377 -2.12 15.18 28.22
N GLY A 378 -2.85 14.94 27.12
CA GLY A 378 -2.92 15.85 25.97
C GLY A 378 -4.03 16.89 26.07
N ILE A 379 -5.11 16.61 26.82
CA ILE A 379 -6.28 17.49 26.91
C ILE A 379 -6.32 18.25 28.24
N PHE A 380 -5.94 17.61 29.35
CA PHE A 380 -6.17 18.13 30.70
C PHE A 380 -4.89 18.58 31.39
N GLY A 381 -5.04 19.54 32.31
CA GLY A 381 -3.96 20.28 32.95
C GLY A 381 -3.26 19.59 34.12
N GLY A 382 -3.56 18.33 34.44
CA GLY A 382 -2.94 17.65 35.58
C GLY A 382 -3.05 16.13 35.57
N THR A 383 -1.98 15.47 36.02
CA THR A 383 -1.83 14.01 36.17
C THR A 383 -2.08 13.52 37.60
N SER A 384 -2.45 14.40 38.53
CA SER A 384 -2.56 14.05 39.94
C SER A 384 -3.98 13.66 40.33
N ARG A 385 -4.22 12.35 40.52
CA ARG A 385 -5.28 11.85 41.41
C ARG A 385 -4.84 12.09 42.85
N THR A 386 -5.31 13.16 43.49
CA THR A 386 -5.19 13.28 44.94
C THR A 386 -6.33 12.54 45.62
N THR A 387 -6.04 11.39 46.24
CA THR A 387 -6.98 10.70 47.13
C THR A 387 -6.86 11.32 48.53
N ASN A 388 -7.90 12.00 48.98
CA ASN A 388 -7.95 12.51 50.35
C ASN A 388 -8.11 11.32 51.30
N LYS A 389 -7.06 10.97 52.05
CA LYS A 389 -7.01 9.79 52.95
C LYS A 389 -8.08 9.77 54.04
N THR A 390 -8.71 10.91 54.34
CA THR A 390 -9.79 11.03 55.35
C THR A 390 -11.19 10.87 54.77
N THR A 391 -11.38 11.10 53.46
CA THR A 391 -12.70 11.07 52.82
C THR A 391 -12.81 10.05 51.67
N ASN A 392 -11.70 9.40 51.28
CA ASN A 392 -11.60 8.55 50.08
C ASN A 392 -12.11 9.21 48.78
N LEU A 393 -12.14 10.54 48.72
CA LEU A 393 -12.46 11.28 47.50
C LEU A 393 -11.20 11.47 46.66
N THR A 394 -11.30 11.17 45.37
CA THR A 394 -10.24 11.41 44.38
C THR A 394 -10.63 12.62 43.54
N THR A 395 -9.78 13.64 43.44
CA THR A 395 -10.01 14.81 42.57
C THR A 395 -9.02 14.79 41.41
N THR A 396 -9.52 14.80 40.18
CA THR A 396 -8.76 15.04 38.95
C THR A 396 -8.80 16.54 38.62
N GLN A 397 -7.67 17.13 38.22
CA GLN A 397 -7.61 18.54 37.78
C GLN A 397 -8.10 18.67 36.34
N ASP A 398 -9.37 18.36 36.11
CA ASP A 398 -10.00 18.41 34.78
C ASP A 398 -10.47 19.83 34.39
N GLY A 399 -9.91 20.87 35.02
CA GLY A 399 -10.38 22.26 34.94
C GLY A 399 -9.51 23.24 34.15
N THR A 400 -8.37 22.81 33.61
CA THR A 400 -7.46 23.64 32.80
C THR A 400 -6.91 22.83 31.61
N PRO A 401 -6.55 23.48 30.48
CA PRO A 401 -5.87 22.80 29.37
C PRO A 401 -4.53 22.21 29.77
N SER A 402 -4.03 21.26 28.98
CA SER A 402 -2.74 20.62 29.19
C SER A 402 -1.59 21.64 29.32
N PRO A 403 -0.67 21.47 30.30
CA PRO A 403 0.44 22.39 30.52
C PRO A 403 1.41 22.45 29.33
N TYR A 404 1.46 21.41 28.48
CA TYR A 404 2.28 21.42 27.27
C TYR A 404 1.86 22.53 26.29
N GLY A 405 0.56 22.68 26.05
CA GLY A 405 0.04 23.74 25.17
C GLY A 405 -0.03 25.10 25.86
N LEU A 406 -0.63 25.14 27.04
CA LEU A 406 -0.86 26.40 27.76
C LEU A 406 0.45 27.07 28.21
N GLY A 407 1.42 26.27 28.67
CA GLY A 407 2.75 26.74 29.06
C GLY A 407 3.53 27.29 27.87
N TYR A 408 3.48 26.60 26.71
CA TYR A 408 4.08 27.09 25.47
C TYR A 408 3.52 28.48 25.08
N GLN A 409 2.20 28.65 25.10
CA GLN A 409 1.60 29.92 24.71
C GLN A 409 1.96 31.06 25.66
N ARG A 410 1.85 30.83 26.98
CA ARG A 410 2.15 31.83 28.01
C ARG A 410 3.63 32.20 28.01
N ASP A 411 4.51 31.20 28.11
CA ASP A 411 5.89 31.44 28.51
C ASP A 411 6.85 31.46 27.30
N PHE A 412 6.60 30.61 26.30
CA PHE A 412 7.41 30.54 25.08
C PHE A 412 7.01 31.58 24.04
N LEU A 413 5.73 31.63 23.68
CA LEU A 413 5.25 32.43 22.56
C LEU A 413 4.95 33.88 22.94
N LEU A 414 4.06 34.09 23.91
CA LEU A 414 3.56 35.43 24.27
C LEU A 414 4.41 36.12 25.34
N ASN A 415 5.25 35.35 26.03
CA ASN A 415 6.09 35.85 27.12
C ASN A 415 5.28 36.59 28.21
N ASN A 416 4.11 36.04 28.53
CA ASN A 416 3.15 36.57 29.49
C ASN A 416 2.58 35.44 30.35
N ALA A 417 3.18 35.24 31.52
CA ALA A 417 2.73 34.30 32.53
C ALA A 417 1.28 34.53 32.99
N THR A 418 0.63 35.66 32.73
CA THR A 418 -0.75 35.92 33.17
C THR A 418 -1.77 35.88 32.03
N TRP A 419 -1.35 35.45 30.83
CA TRP A 419 -2.23 35.40 29.67
C TRP A 419 -3.42 34.45 29.90
N ASN A 420 -4.62 34.94 29.56
CA ASN A 420 -5.88 34.26 29.82
C ASN A 420 -6.37 33.51 28.57
N TYR A 421 -6.12 32.21 28.54
CA TYR A 421 -6.51 31.33 27.42
C TYR A 421 -8.02 31.32 27.16
N SER A 422 -8.87 31.38 28.20
CA SER A 422 -10.32 31.22 28.04
C SER A 422 -10.97 32.42 27.36
N ALA A 423 -10.33 33.59 27.40
CA ALA A 423 -10.85 34.82 26.81
C ALA A 423 -10.11 35.24 25.53
N LEU A 424 -8.86 34.81 25.35
CA LEU A 424 -7.96 35.37 24.34
C LEU A 424 -7.40 34.35 23.35
N TYR A 425 -7.64 33.05 23.52
CA TYR A 425 -7.19 32.07 22.53
C TYR A 425 -7.93 32.22 21.21
N SER A 426 -7.17 32.20 20.12
CA SER A 426 -7.65 32.03 18.75
C SER A 426 -6.61 31.27 17.94
N ASP A 427 -7.04 30.69 16.82
CA ASP A 427 -6.19 30.00 15.85
C ASP A 427 -5.08 30.88 15.25
N SER A 428 -5.24 32.21 15.22
CA SER A 428 -4.18 33.16 14.82
C SER A 428 -2.89 33.10 15.69
N LEU A 429 -2.93 32.44 16.85
CA LEU A 429 -1.72 32.12 17.62
C LEU A 429 -0.81 31.12 16.91
N VAL A 430 -1.36 30.30 16.01
CA VAL A 430 -0.58 29.44 15.12
C VAL A 430 0.23 30.31 14.16
N ASP A 431 -0.38 31.29 13.49
CA ASP A 431 0.34 32.22 12.61
C ASP A 431 1.45 32.98 13.34
N LEU A 432 1.18 33.38 14.59
CA LEU A 432 2.19 34.03 15.42
C LEU A 432 3.33 33.07 15.77
N ALA A 433 3.02 31.82 16.09
CA ALA A 433 4.01 30.80 16.39
C ALA A 433 4.88 30.47 15.18
N ASP A 434 4.31 30.38 13.98
CA ASP A 434 5.08 30.15 12.74
C ASP A 434 5.99 31.34 12.40
N ARG A 435 5.50 32.57 12.58
CA ARG A 435 6.32 33.77 12.34
C ARG A 435 7.48 33.92 13.31
N LEU A 436 7.27 33.56 14.59
CA LEU A 436 8.27 33.75 15.64
C LEU A 436 9.19 32.54 15.82
N ASP A 437 8.69 31.32 15.56
CA ASP A 437 9.29 30.02 15.86
C ASP A 437 10.17 30.07 17.12
N PRO A 438 9.59 30.21 18.33
CA PRO A 438 10.36 30.44 19.55
C PRO A 438 11.46 29.40 19.76
N GLY A 439 12.72 29.85 19.78
CA GLY A 439 13.90 28.99 19.90
C GLY A 439 14.38 28.36 18.59
N ALA A 440 13.77 28.69 17.45
CA ALA A 440 13.99 28.07 16.15
C ALA A 440 13.82 26.53 16.19
N ALA A 441 12.81 26.08 16.93
CA ALA A 441 12.68 24.70 17.40
C ALA A 441 11.96 23.79 16.40
N THR A 442 11.14 24.35 15.52
CA THR A 442 10.34 23.58 14.55
C THR A 442 11.24 22.85 13.56
N ALA A 443 10.94 21.56 13.33
CA ALA A 443 11.72 20.65 12.48
C ALA A 443 10.95 20.30 11.20
N ASP A 444 10.51 21.30 10.44
CA ASP A 444 9.63 21.18 9.27
C ASP A 444 10.37 21.23 7.92
N LYS A 445 11.70 21.14 7.93
CA LYS A 445 12.51 21.12 6.70
C LYS A 445 12.56 19.72 6.11
N TYR A 446 11.78 19.49 5.06
CA TYR A 446 11.69 18.20 4.38
C TYR A 446 12.90 17.89 3.47
N ASP A 447 13.65 18.90 3.04
CA ASP A 447 14.92 18.69 2.32
C ASP A 447 16.03 18.31 3.30
N ILE A 448 16.31 17.02 3.35
CA ILE A 448 17.43 16.43 4.10
C ILE A 448 18.44 15.77 3.14
N SER A 449 18.58 16.31 1.93
CA SER A 449 19.41 15.71 0.87
C SER A 449 20.88 15.63 1.28
N ALA A 450 21.37 16.58 2.06
CA ALA A 450 22.74 16.59 2.58
C ALA A 450 23.00 15.46 3.59
N PHE A 451 21.99 15.09 4.39
CA PHE A 451 22.08 13.93 5.28
C PHE A 451 22.04 12.62 4.48
N LYS A 452 21.09 12.51 3.54
CA LYS A 452 20.95 11.35 2.63
C LYS A 452 22.21 11.10 1.81
N SER A 453 22.78 12.14 1.19
CA SER A 453 23.92 12.02 0.27
C SER A 453 25.19 11.53 0.94
N ARG A 454 25.31 11.73 2.26
CA ARG A 454 26.39 11.21 3.09
C ARG A 454 26.15 9.79 3.62
N GLY A 455 25.04 9.17 3.23
CA GLY A 455 24.68 7.80 3.63
C GLY A 455 23.87 7.71 4.91
N GLY A 456 23.43 8.84 5.48
CA GLY A 456 22.70 8.91 6.74
C GLY A 456 21.42 8.07 6.72
N LYS A 457 21.12 7.38 7.83
CA LYS A 457 19.94 6.50 7.99
C LYS A 457 19.01 6.99 9.10
N ILE A 458 17.71 6.86 8.88
CA ILE A 458 16.66 7.27 9.84
C ILE A 458 15.73 6.09 10.09
N ILE A 459 15.64 5.68 11.35
CA ILE A 459 14.51 4.90 11.86
C ILE A 459 13.61 5.85 12.64
N LEU A 460 12.40 6.06 12.10
CA LEU A 460 11.33 6.78 12.75
C LEU A 460 10.31 5.79 13.29
N TYR A 461 9.87 5.94 14.53
CA TYR A 461 8.82 5.09 15.11
C TYR A 461 7.80 5.94 15.86
N HIS A 462 6.56 5.44 15.98
CA HIS A 462 5.50 6.16 16.70
C HIS A 462 4.46 5.17 17.23
N GLY A 463 4.01 5.34 18.47
CA GLY A 463 2.93 4.53 19.03
C GLY A 463 1.56 4.93 18.50
N LEU A 464 0.75 3.97 18.02
CA LEU A 464 -0.58 4.29 17.49
C LEU A 464 -1.60 4.67 18.58
N ALA A 465 -1.31 4.38 19.85
CA ALA A 465 -2.11 4.78 21.00
C ALA A 465 -1.56 6.04 21.70
N ASP A 466 -0.76 6.85 21.01
CA ASP A 466 -0.19 8.10 21.52
C ASP A 466 -1.25 9.20 21.67
N GLY A 467 -1.54 9.57 22.92
CA GLY A 467 -2.52 10.60 23.28
C GLY A 467 -1.92 11.98 23.57
N LEU A 468 -0.60 12.15 23.41
CA LEU A 468 0.10 13.41 23.66
C LEU A 468 0.60 14.05 22.35
N VAL A 469 1.30 13.28 21.52
CA VAL A 469 1.76 13.68 20.20
C VAL A 469 1.07 12.77 19.19
N PRO A 470 0.02 13.21 18.49
CA PRO A 470 -0.74 12.27 17.65
C PRO A 470 0.07 11.64 16.52
N ALA A 471 -0.03 10.32 16.35
CA ALA A 471 0.69 9.54 15.35
C ALA A 471 0.50 10.05 13.91
N ARG A 472 -0.72 10.51 13.58
CA ARG A 472 -1.06 11.13 12.28
C ARG A 472 -0.18 12.34 11.94
N GLY A 473 0.36 13.05 12.93
CA GLY A 473 1.31 14.14 12.72
C GLY A 473 2.68 13.65 12.24
N THR A 474 3.10 12.45 12.65
CA THR A 474 4.33 11.82 12.17
C THR A 474 4.17 11.20 10.79
N GLU A 475 3.01 10.60 10.52
CA GLU A 475 2.63 10.17 9.16
C GLU A 475 2.69 11.35 8.19
N LEU A 476 2.16 12.52 8.58
CA LEU A 476 2.22 13.73 7.78
C LEU A 476 3.67 14.15 7.47
N TYR A 477 4.54 14.16 8.48
CA TYR A 477 5.97 14.51 8.30
C TYR A 477 6.67 13.54 7.35
N TYR A 478 6.50 12.24 7.58
CA TYR A 478 7.09 11.19 6.75
C TYR A 478 6.61 11.33 5.30
N ASN A 479 5.30 11.48 5.10
CA ASN A 479 4.70 11.63 3.78
C ASN A 479 5.20 12.88 3.05
N ARG A 480 5.31 14.03 3.74
CA ARG A 480 5.87 15.26 3.15
C ARG A 480 7.34 15.11 2.78
N THR A 481 8.13 14.45 3.64
CA THR A 481 9.56 14.21 3.38
C THR A 481 9.77 13.29 2.19
N ILE A 482 9.07 12.15 2.12
CA ILE A 482 9.22 11.21 1.01
C ILE A 482 8.74 11.84 -0.32
N ARG A 483 7.63 12.60 -0.31
CA ARG A 483 7.17 13.37 -1.49
C ARG A 483 8.21 14.37 -1.97
N HIS A 484 8.91 15.05 -1.04
CA HIS A 484 9.99 15.97 -1.39
C HIS A 484 11.12 15.27 -2.18
N PHE A 485 11.44 14.01 -1.86
CA PHE A 485 12.43 13.21 -2.59
C PHE A 485 11.91 12.53 -3.87
N GLY A 486 10.72 12.92 -4.36
CA GLY A 486 10.12 12.34 -5.57
C GLY A 486 9.38 11.01 -5.34
N GLY A 487 9.12 10.63 -4.07
CA GLY A 487 8.23 9.53 -3.76
C GLY A 487 6.78 9.92 -4.06
N SER A 488 6.27 9.52 -5.23
CA SER A 488 4.85 9.70 -5.57
C SER A 488 3.97 8.75 -4.76
N LEU A 489 2.77 9.21 -4.38
CA LEU A 489 1.69 8.41 -3.77
C LEU A 489 1.22 7.26 -4.67
N SER A 490 1.58 7.26 -5.96
CA SER A 490 1.03 6.36 -6.97
C SER A 490 1.87 5.11 -7.27
N THR A 491 3.12 4.97 -6.82
CA THR A 491 3.97 3.82 -7.21
C THR A 491 4.92 3.32 -6.12
N ILE A 492 4.80 2.03 -5.75
CA ILE A 492 5.61 1.31 -4.75
C ILE A 492 7.12 1.23 -5.13
N GLU A 493 7.48 1.33 -6.41
CA GLU A 493 8.90 1.24 -6.84
C GLU A 493 9.71 2.51 -6.57
N ASN A 494 9.12 3.70 -6.69
CA ASN A 494 9.80 4.94 -6.30
C ASN A 494 10.01 5.02 -4.78
N LEU A 495 9.19 4.29 -4.01
CA LEU A 495 9.32 4.16 -2.55
C LEU A 495 10.53 3.34 -2.12
N GLY A 496 10.96 2.32 -2.87
CA GLY A 496 12.18 1.56 -2.54
C GLY A 496 13.44 2.44 -2.58
N ASN A 497 13.56 3.29 -3.60
CA ASN A 497 14.72 4.17 -3.79
C ASN A 497 14.68 5.44 -2.91
N THR A 498 13.48 5.86 -2.47
CA THR A 498 13.30 6.99 -1.53
C THR A 498 13.29 6.57 -0.05
N THR A 499 12.88 5.36 0.31
CA THR A 499 12.87 4.86 1.71
C THR A 499 14.14 4.14 2.12
N GLY A 500 15.09 3.88 1.21
CA GLY A 500 16.38 3.23 1.51
C GLY A 500 17.32 4.01 2.46
N PHE A 501 16.89 5.17 2.96
CA PHE A 501 17.56 5.93 4.01
C PHE A 501 16.62 6.41 5.13
N PHE A 502 15.29 6.31 4.95
CA PHE A 502 14.30 6.81 5.88
C PHE A 502 13.12 5.83 5.98
N LYS A 503 12.97 5.17 7.14
CA LYS A 503 11.90 4.19 7.41
C LYS A 503 11.05 4.65 8.60
N PHE A 504 9.74 4.48 8.49
CA PHE A 504 8.79 4.76 9.58
C PHE A 504 8.14 3.45 10.08
N PHE A 505 8.05 3.26 11.40
CA PHE A 505 7.45 2.09 12.07
C PHE A 505 6.33 2.53 13.03
N PRO A 506 5.04 2.40 12.63
CA PRO A 506 3.91 2.61 13.52
C PRO A 506 3.77 1.39 14.44
N ILE A 507 3.85 1.59 15.77
CA ILE A 507 3.81 0.54 16.78
C ILE A 507 2.38 0.41 17.35
N PRO A 508 1.62 -0.64 17.00
CA PRO A 508 0.23 -0.81 17.46
C PRO A 508 0.13 -0.91 18.99
N GLY A 509 -0.83 -0.19 19.56
CA GLY A 509 -1.10 -0.21 21.00
C GLY A 509 0.03 0.33 21.88
N MET A 510 1.10 0.89 21.32
CA MET A 510 2.10 1.66 22.08
C MET A 510 1.58 3.08 22.32
N GLN A 511 1.69 3.57 23.56
CA GLN A 511 1.38 4.96 23.93
C GLN A 511 2.56 5.90 23.60
N HIS A 512 2.54 7.14 24.10
CA HIS A 512 3.62 8.10 23.88
C HIS A 512 4.98 7.56 24.34
N CYS A 513 5.86 7.27 23.38
CA CYS A 513 7.22 6.71 23.51
C CYS A 513 7.34 5.30 24.10
N TRP A 514 6.44 4.90 25.00
CA TRP A 514 6.49 3.64 25.73
C TRP A 514 5.09 3.25 26.23
N GLY A 515 4.98 2.02 26.74
CA GLY A 515 3.77 1.55 27.42
C GLY A 515 2.63 1.20 26.46
N SER A 516 1.56 0.68 27.04
CA SER A 516 0.33 0.30 26.34
C SER A 516 -0.87 0.65 27.21
N PRO A 517 -2.06 0.92 26.63
CA PRO A 517 -3.27 1.13 27.42
C PRO A 517 -3.53 -0.03 28.40
N GLU A 518 -4.06 0.31 29.57
CA GLU A 518 -4.39 -0.67 30.61
C GLU A 518 -5.37 -1.73 30.06
N GLY A 519 -5.05 -3.01 30.25
CA GLY A 519 -5.88 -4.13 29.77
C GLY A 519 -5.71 -4.51 28.30
N VAL A 520 -4.97 -3.73 27.50
CA VAL A 520 -4.69 -4.04 26.07
C VAL A 520 -3.47 -4.94 25.91
N ASP A 521 -2.47 -4.79 26.78
CA ASP A 521 -1.25 -5.62 26.80
C ASP A 521 -0.54 -5.71 25.42
N ALA A 522 -0.53 -4.61 24.65
CA ALA A 522 0.13 -4.61 23.35
C ALA A 522 1.66 -4.70 23.53
N PRO A 523 2.36 -5.43 22.64
CA PRO A 523 3.81 -5.37 22.59
C PRO A 523 4.27 -3.99 22.07
N TRP A 524 5.05 -3.27 22.86
CA TRP A 524 5.44 -1.88 22.57
C TRP A 524 6.96 -1.63 22.60
N HIS A 525 7.72 -2.48 23.28
CA HIS A 525 9.14 -2.24 23.51
C HIS A 525 9.97 -2.75 22.33
N ILE A 526 10.73 -1.86 21.72
CA ILE A 526 11.62 -2.08 20.58
C ILE A 526 13.05 -1.57 20.86
N GLY A 527 13.39 -1.25 22.11
CA GLY A 527 14.69 -0.65 22.44
C GLY A 527 14.79 0.83 22.03
N GLY A 528 13.65 1.52 21.96
CA GLY A 528 13.59 2.96 21.71
C GLY A 528 13.95 3.80 22.94
N ALA A 529 14.08 5.12 22.75
CA ALA A 529 14.31 6.07 23.84
C ALA A 529 13.21 5.99 24.91
N PHE A 530 13.59 6.17 26.19
CA PHE A 530 12.83 6.01 27.42
C PHE A 530 12.34 4.58 27.76
N GLN A 531 12.42 3.63 26.84
CA GLN A 531 11.75 2.33 27.01
C GLN A 531 12.42 1.45 28.08
N ALA A 532 13.74 1.38 28.06
CA ALA A 532 14.52 0.60 29.05
C ALA A 532 14.35 1.16 30.48
N GLY A 533 14.31 2.49 30.62
CA GLY A 533 14.11 3.15 31.91
C GLY A 533 12.75 2.88 32.55
N VAL A 534 11.71 2.62 31.74
CA VAL A 534 10.34 2.34 32.20
C VAL A 534 10.12 0.86 32.52
N LEU A 535 10.79 -0.04 31.78
CA LEU A 535 11.33 -1.31 32.27
C LEU A 535 11.28 -1.39 33.80
N GLY A 536 12.25 -0.69 34.39
CA GLY A 536 12.49 -0.45 35.81
C GLY A 536 13.88 -0.92 36.32
N SER A 537 14.10 -0.70 37.62
CA SER A 537 15.36 -0.77 38.40
C SER A 537 16.67 -0.50 37.65
N ALA A 538 16.76 0.60 36.92
CA ALA A 538 18.01 1.30 36.54
C ALA A 538 19.13 0.52 35.82
N GLY A 539 19.04 -0.81 35.67
CA GLY A 539 20.05 -1.70 35.10
C GLY A 539 19.53 -2.54 33.94
N VAL A 540 18.32 -2.26 33.45
CA VAL A 540 17.86 -2.75 32.14
C VAL A 540 18.50 -1.91 31.04
N TRP A 541 19.06 -2.60 30.06
CA TRP A 541 19.64 -2.01 28.86
C TRP A 541 19.15 -2.81 27.65
N GLY A 542 18.78 -2.11 26.58
CA GLY A 542 18.21 -2.74 25.39
C GLY A 542 16.85 -3.40 25.63
N VAL A 543 16.56 -4.48 24.89
CA VAL A 543 15.33 -5.28 25.02
C VAL A 543 15.60 -6.54 25.87
N PRO A 544 14.97 -6.67 27.05
CA PRO A 544 15.19 -7.79 27.95
C PRO A 544 15.09 -9.17 27.28
N GLY A 545 16.19 -9.93 27.30
CA GLY A 545 16.31 -11.27 26.71
C GLY A 545 16.76 -11.33 25.24
N PHE A 546 17.04 -10.18 24.61
CA PHE A 546 17.41 -10.07 23.19
C PHE A 546 18.65 -9.18 22.95
N GLU A 547 19.41 -8.88 24.00
CA GLU A 547 20.42 -7.82 24.04
C GLU A 547 21.67 -8.06 23.16
N GLU A 548 22.04 -9.32 22.88
CA GLU A 548 23.35 -9.65 22.28
C GLU A 548 23.33 -10.29 20.87
N SER A 549 22.17 -10.58 20.27
CA SER A 549 22.15 -11.28 18.97
C SER A 549 20.99 -10.96 18.03
N ASP A 550 19.93 -10.31 18.51
CA ASP A 550 18.72 -10.12 17.73
C ASP A 550 18.49 -8.65 17.37
N LYS A 551 19.07 -8.27 16.23
CA LYS A 551 18.95 -6.93 15.63
C LYS A 551 17.53 -6.56 15.25
N GLU A 552 16.57 -7.48 15.23
CA GLU A 552 15.18 -7.16 14.89
C GLU A 552 14.40 -6.67 16.12
N HIS A 553 14.82 -6.99 17.34
CA HIS A 553 14.11 -6.59 18.57
C HIS A 553 14.54 -5.23 19.10
N ASP A 554 15.82 -4.86 18.92
CA ASP A 554 16.36 -3.58 19.37
C ASP A 554 16.60 -2.64 18.16
N ALA A 555 15.85 -1.55 18.10
CA ALA A 555 15.86 -0.57 17.03
C ALA A 555 17.18 0.21 16.92
N LEU A 556 17.91 0.41 18.03
CA LEU A 556 19.23 1.03 18.00
C LEU A 556 20.25 0.06 17.38
N LEU A 557 20.16 -1.23 17.71
CA LEU A 557 20.99 -2.26 17.07
C LEU A 557 20.62 -2.48 15.59
N ALA A 558 19.33 -2.38 15.24
CA ALA A 558 18.86 -2.43 13.86
C ALA A 558 19.43 -1.27 13.05
N LEU A 559 19.35 -0.04 13.58
CA LEU A 559 19.93 1.16 12.96
C LEU A 559 21.44 1.02 12.79
N ARG A 560 22.14 0.54 13.82
CA ARG A 560 23.58 0.28 13.76
C ARG A 560 23.90 -0.70 12.62
N ALA A 561 23.21 -1.84 12.55
CA ALA A 561 23.43 -2.82 11.49
C ALA A 561 23.12 -2.24 10.09
N TRP A 562 22.15 -1.33 9.98
CA TRP A 562 21.86 -0.68 8.72
C TRP A 562 22.95 0.29 8.27
N VAL A 563 23.46 1.10 9.19
CA VAL A 563 24.53 2.06 8.92
C VAL A 563 25.87 1.37 8.63
N GLU A 564 26.25 0.39 9.45
CA GLU A 564 27.58 -0.23 9.41
C GLU A 564 27.67 -1.40 8.43
N GLU A 565 26.61 -2.19 8.33
CA GLU A 565 26.61 -3.46 7.59
C GLU A 565 25.78 -3.37 6.30
N GLY A 566 25.07 -2.25 6.07
CA GLY A 566 24.14 -2.10 4.94
C GLY A 566 22.90 -2.97 5.06
N ARG A 567 22.62 -3.56 6.23
CA ARG A 567 21.47 -4.44 6.47
C ARG A 567 20.20 -3.60 6.64
N GLU A 568 19.45 -3.42 5.56
CA GLU A 568 18.22 -2.64 5.55
C GLU A 568 17.19 -3.15 6.58
N VAL A 569 16.60 -2.20 7.33
CA VAL A 569 15.57 -2.50 8.33
C VAL A 569 14.20 -2.41 7.68
N ASN A 570 13.57 -3.55 7.44
CA ASN A 570 12.22 -3.64 6.88
C ASN A 570 11.16 -3.93 7.95
N SER A 571 11.59 -4.34 9.14
CA SER A 571 10.73 -4.68 10.26
C SER A 571 11.48 -4.62 11.59
N LEU A 572 10.73 -4.37 12.67
CA LEU A 572 11.16 -4.49 14.06
C LEU A 572 10.25 -5.47 14.79
N VAL A 573 10.67 -5.99 15.94
CA VAL A 573 9.86 -6.86 16.80
C VAL A 573 9.57 -6.13 18.11
N ALA A 574 8.33 -5.69 18.27
CA ALA A 574 7.87 -5.14 19.53
C ALA A 574 7.61 -6.28 20.52
N THR A 575 7.97 -6.06 21.79
CA THR A 575 7.85 -7.05 22.86
C THR A 575 7.07 -6.50 24.06
N GLY A 576 6.31 -7.37 24.71
CA GLY A 576 5.66 -7.14 26.01
C GLY A 576 5.85 -8.34 26.93
N TRP A 577 5.96 -8.09 28.25
CA TRP A 577 6.29 -9.10 29.28
C TRP A 577 5.11 -9.39 30.20
N ARG A 578 5.16 -10.55 30.88
CA ARG A 578 4.20 -10.88 31.95
C ARG A 578 4.50 -10.00 33.19
N GLY A 579 3.47 -9.70 33.98
CA GLY A 579 3.63 -8.93 35.22
C GLY A 579 3.79 -7.40 35.07
N GLY A 580 3.92 -6.86 33.85
CA GLY A 580 3.88 -5.41 33.58
C GLY A 580 5.11 -4.60 34.02
N GLY A 581 6.13 -5.20 34.61
CA GLY A 581 7.38 -4.56 35.01
C GLY A 581 8.46 -5.60 35.33
N LEU A 582 9.74 -5.19 35.36
CA LEU A 582 10.91 -6.09 35.46
C LEU A 582 10.68 -7.26 36.39
N ASP A 583 10.68 -8.44 35.81
CA ASP A 583 11.77 -9.35 36.07
C ASP A 583 11.78 -10.27 34.84
N GLY A 584 12.90 -10.36 34.14
CA GLY A 584 13.07 -11.33 33.04
C GLY A 584 12.81 -12.79 33.45
N GLY A 585 12.47 -13.05 34.72
CA GLY A 585 12.02 -14.31 35.27
C GLY A 585 10.58 -14.73 34.90
N GLU A 586 9.68 -13.82 34.52
CA GLU A 586 8.29 -14.20 34.15
C GLU A 586 8.09 -14.49 32.65
N GLY A 587 9.06 -14.10 31.80
CA GLY A 587 9.09 -14.36 30.37
C GLY A 587 8.22 -13.44 29.51
N VAL A 588 8.44 -13.54 28.19
CA VAL A 588 7.69 -12.80 27.16
C VAL A 588 6.21 -13.15 27.20
N LYS A 589 5.34 -12.13 27.20
CA LYS A 589 3.87 -12.27 27.14
C LYS A 589 3.37 -12.27 25.70
N ARG A 590 3.75 -11.26 24.92
CA ARG A 590 3.36 -11.08 23.52
C ARG A 590 4.51 -10.45 22.74
N GLN A 591 4.59 -10.79 21.46
CA GLN A 591 5.49 -10.15 20.49
C GLN A 591 4.75 -9.89 19.21
N ARG A 592 5.14 -8.84 18.50
CA ARG A 592 4.58 -8.47 17.22
C ARG A 592 5.67 -7.95 16.31
N LYS A 593 5.74 -8.50 15.10
CA LYS A 593 6.59 -7.97 14.04
C LYS A 593 5.91 -6.74 13.44
N VAL A 594 6.53 -5.58 13.60
CA VAL A 594 6.09 -4.31 13.08
C VAL A 594 6.87 -3.99 11.81
N CYS A 595 6.17 -3.77 10.70
CA CYS A 595 6.80 -3.54 9.41
C CYS A 595 6.85 -2.05 9.07
N ALA A 596 7.78 -1.69 8.19
CA ALA A 596 7.92 -0.31 7.76
C ALA A 596 6.65 0.18 7.03
N TYR A 597 6.19 1.37 7.38
CA TYR A 597 5.06 2.06 6.76
C TYR A 597 5.37 2.47 5.33
N LEU A 598 4.48 2.11 4.41
CA LEU A 598 4.50 2.59 3.03
C LEU A 598 3.60 3.82 2.91
N LEU A 599 4.02 4.78 2.07
CA LEU A 599 3.41 6.10 1.83
C LEU A 599 1.90 6.09 1.50
N THR A 600 1.33 4.91 1.23
CA THR A 600 -0.08 4.68 0.91
C THR A 600 -0.93 4.25 2.10
N GLY A 601 -0.43 4.33 3.34
CA GLY A 601 -1.16 3.79 4.52
C GLY A 601 -1.11 2.26 4.62
N HIS A 602 -0.34 1.60 3.76
CA HIS A 602 -0.20 0.15 3.76
C HIS A 602 1.02 -0.26 4.58
N ILE A 603 0.82 -1.10 5.60
CA ILE A 603 1.91 -1.85 6.22
C ILE A 603 2.42 -2.84 5.16
N ALA A 604 3.72 -2.80 4.85
CA ALA A 604 4.33 -3.71 3.90
C ALA A 604 4.20 -5.15 4.41
N SER A 605 3.32 -5.95 3.80
CA SER A 605 3.12 -7.41 3.97
C SER A 605 2.06 -7.87 4.98
N PRO A 606 1.15 -8.79 4.56
CA PRO A 606 0.27 -9.54 5.46
C PRO A 606 1.00 -10.45 6.46
N ALA A 607 2.28 -10.77 6.23
CA ALA A 607 3.11 -11.51 7.19
C ALA A 607 3.32 -10.76 8.52
N CYS A 608 3.05 -9.45 8.54
CA CYS A 608 3.15 -8.59 9.72
C CYS A 608 1.86 -8.55 10.56
N LEU A 609 0.79 -9.20 10.08
CA LEU A 609 -0.51 -9.37 10.75
C LEU A 609 -0.75 -10.82 11.22
N GLY A 610 0.25 -11.69 11.10
CA GLY A 610 0.14 -13.11 11.46
C GLY A 610 -0.03 -13.33 12.97
N ARG A 611 -0.95 -14.24 13.33
CA ARG A 611 -1.30 -14.64 14.71
C ARG A 611 -0.09 -14.71 15.65
N THR A 612 -0.28 -14.18 16.85
CA THR A 612 0.54 -14.38 18.04
C THR A 612 0.96 -15.85 18.18
N ARG A 613 2.26 -16.14 17.99
CA ARG A 613 2.82 -17.41 18.45
C ARG A 613 2.88 -17.35 19.98
N ALA A 614 2.03 -18.13 20.65
CA ALA A 614 2.26 -18.47 22.04
C ALA A 614 3.61 -19.20 22.13
N ALA A 615 4.55 -18.65 22.89
CA ALA A 615 5.85 -19.27 23.11
C ALA A 615 5.65 -20.62 23.84
N LEU A 616 6.25 -21.68 23.28
CA LEU A 616 6.44 -22.95 23.98
C LEU A 616 7.28 -22.71 25.25
N PRO A 617 7.00 -23.38 26.37
CA PRO A 617 7.73 -23.16 27.61
C PRO A 617 9.19 -23.58 27.46
N ALA A 618 10.09 -22.71 27.92
CA ALA A 618 11.53 -22.96 27.97
C ALA A 618 11.85 -24.13 28.91
N GLY A 619 12.10 -25.31 28.32
CA GLY A 619 12.67 -26.47 29.02
C GLY A 619 14.20 -26.46 28.92
N LYS A 620 14.87 -26.41 30.07
CA LYS A 620 16.33 -26.59 30.19
C LYS A 620 16.72 -28.00 29.70
N ASN A 621 17.77 -28.06 28.87
CA ASN A 621 18.47 -29.24 28.36
C ASN A 621 17.74 -30.12 27.32
N ALA A 622 18.21 -30.10 26.07
CA ALA A 622 18.54 -31.33 25.33
C ALA A 622 19.29 -31.02 24.01
N ARG A 623 20.57 -31.38 23.98
CA ARG A 623 21.32 -31.69 22.76
C ARG A 623 20.68 -32.92 22.08
N ALA A 624 20.21 -32.79 20.85
CA ALA A 624 20.21 -33.86 19.84
C ALA A 624 19.76 -33.28 18.48
N ALA A 625 20.71 -33.14 17.56
CA ALA A 625 20.42 -33.08 16.15
C ALA A 625 19.98 -34.47 15.67
N LEU A 626 18.95 -34.57 14.81
CA LEU A 626 18.82 -35.52 13.69
C LEU A 626 17.59 -35.15 12.83
N PRO A 627 17.58 -35.47 11.51
CA PRO A 627 16.90 -34.72 10.46
C PRO A 627 15.55 -35.34 10.06
N TRP A 628 14.55 -34.49 9.75
CA TRP A 628 13.26 -34.96 9.26
C TRP A 628 12.84 -34.26 7.96
N ARG A 629 12.83 -35.10 6.93
CA ARG A 629 12.10 -35.08 5.65
C ARG A 629 10.94 -34.06 5.54
N GLN A 630 11.04 -33.24 4.50
CA GLN A 630 9.89 -32.65 3.80
C GLN A 630 8.95 -33.76 3.30
N GLN A 631 7.67 -33.68 3.65
CA GLN A 631 6.56 -34.03 2.76
C GLN A 631 5.24 -33.49 3.32
N HIS A 632 4.60 -32.65 2.51
CA HIS A 632 3.18 -32.29 2.41
C HIS A 632 2.35 -32.22 3.69
N LEU A 633 2.03 -30.98 4.10
CA LEU A 633 0.70 -30.49 4.48
C LEU A 633 0.85 -29.00 4.86
N GLN A 634 0.70 -28.10 3.87
CA GLN A 634 0.58 -26.66 4.11
C GLN A 634 -0.87 -26.34 4.49
N PRO A 635 -1.13 -25.50 5.52
CA PRO A 635 -2.46 -24.93 5.72
C PRO A 635 -2.75 -23.91 4.60
N ARG A 636 -3.87 -24.10 3.90
CA ARG A 636 -4.42 -23.17 2.91
C ARG A 636 -4.77 -21.84 3.58
N LEU A 637 -3.93 -20.83 3.42
CA LEU A 637 -4.27 -19.40 3.55
C LEU A 637 -3.26 -18.63 2.68
N GLN A 638 -3.41 -18.75 1.36
CA GLN A 638 -2.85 -17.76 0.43
C GLN A 638 -3.79 -16.56 0.48
N GLN A 639 -3.44 -15.53 1.24
CA GLN A 639 -4.08 -14.23 1.09
C GLN A 639 -3.80 -13.74 -0.34
N HIS A 640 -4.88 -13.61 -1.12
CA HIS A 640 -4.85 -13.09 -2.48
C HIS A 640 -4.37 -11.63 -2.44
N GLN A 641 -3.06 -11.41 -2.69
CA GLN A 641 -2.53 -10.10 -3.02
C GLN A 641 -3.33 -9.54 -4.20
N ALA A 642 -3.69 -8.25 -4.17
CA ALA A 642 -4.40 -7.59 -5.27
C ALA A 642 -3.74 -7.95 -6.61
N ARG A 643 -4.44 -8.74 -7.42
CA ARG A 643 -3.87 -9.38 -8.63
C ARG A 643 -3.76 -8.43 -9.82
N TYR A 644 -4.42 -7.27 -9.72
CA TYR A 644 -4.40 -6.18 -10.69
C TYR A 644 -3.99 -4.91 -9.94
N LEU A 645 -2.75 -4.49 -10.11
CA LEU A 645 -2.34 -3.14 -9.73
C LEU A 645 -2.82 -2.24 -10.87
N THR A 646 -3.87 -1.46 -10.69
CA THR A 646 -4.16 -0.34 -11.58
C THR A 646 -3.81 0.94 -10.84
N THR A 647 -2.93 1.74 -11.42
CA THR A 647 -2.65 3.09 -10.90
C THR A 647 -3.88 3.97 -11.15
N GLU A 648 -4.47 4.52 -10.09
CA GLU A 648 -5.52 5.53 -10.21
C GLU A 648 -4.99 6.76 -10.96
N THR A 649 -5.58 7.06 -12.11
CA THR A 649 -5.46 8.40 -12.72
C THR A 649 -6.40 9.34 -11.98
N ASN A 650 -5.83 10.27 -11.21
CA ASN A 650 -6.52 11.44 -10.69
C ASN A 650 -7.16 12.23 -11.85
N THR A 651 -8.45 12.00 -12.11
CA THR A 651 -9.28 12.98 -12.81
C THR A 651 -9.57 14.09 -11.80
N SER A 652 -8.76 15.14 -11.81
CA SER A 652 -9.00 16.31 -10.97
C SER A 652 -10.41 16.85 -11.25
N THR A 653 -11.33 16.70 -10.31
CA THR A 653 -12.59 17.45 -10.28
C THR A 653 -12.27 18.89 -9.86
N ASN A 654 -11.70 19.67 -10.76
CA ASN A 654 -11.70 21.11 -10.62
C ASN A 654 -13.12 21.61 -10.86
N THR A 655 -13.70 22.22 -9.83
CA THR A 655 -14.94 22.99 -9.89
C THR A 655 -14.73 24.23 -10.76
N SER A 656 -14.91 24.08 -12.06
CA SER A 656 -15.34 25.16 -12.94
C SER A 656 -16.39 24.61 -13.90
N THR A 657 -17.46 25.36 -14.09
CA THR A 657 -18.65 24.97 -14.85
C THR A 657 -18.22 24.49 -16.25
N PRO A 658 -18.49 23.23 -16.64
CA PRO A 658 -18.10 22.75 -17.96
C PRO A 658 -18.92 23.47 -19.03
N PRO A 659 -18.32 23.86 -20.18
CA PRO A 659 -19.09 24.23 -21.35
C PRO A 659 -19.96 23.04 -21.79
N PRO A 660 -21.11 23.28 -22.46
CA PRO A 660 -22.07 22.23 -22.76
C PRO A 660 -21.43 21.07 -23.52
N PRO A 661 -21.80 19.81 -23.21
CA PRO A 661 -21.14 18.63 -23.75
C PRO A 661 -21.32 18.58 -25.26
N THR A 662 -20.24 18.85 -26.00
CA THR A 662 -20.19 18.53 -27.42
C THR A 662 -20.05 17.02 -27.51
N ALA A 663 -21.03 16.34 -28.11
CA ALA A 663 -20.98 14.89 -28.28
C ALA A 663 -19.62 14.48 -28.89
N PRO A 664 -18.91 13.47 -28.34
CA PRO A 664 -17.64 13.03 -28.90
C PRO A 664 -17.82 12.72 -30.38
N PHE A 665 -16.89 13.15 -31.24
CA PHE A 665 -16.93 12.88 -32.69
C PHE A 665 -17.12 11.37 -32.97
N ARG A 666 -16.62 10.51 -32.08
CA ARG A 666 -16.85 9.05 -32.08
C ARG A 666 -18.32 8.65 -31.92
N LYS A 667 -19.11 9.34 -31.07
CA LYS A 667 -20.57 9.09 -30.91
C LYS A 667 -21.32 9.47 -32.18
N GLN A 668 -20.94 10.60 -32.79
CA GLN A 668 -21.47 11.02 -34.09
C GLN A 668 -21.11 10.03 -35.22
N LEU A 669 -19.88 9.51 -35.23
CA LEU A 669 -19.45 8.46 -36.17
C LEU A 669 -20.16 7.12 -35.94
N LYS A 670 -20.41 6.74 -34.67
CA LYS A 670 -21.13 5.51 -34.28
C LYS A 670 -22.61 5.62 -34.65
N GLU A 671 -23.20 6.80 -34.53
CA GLU A 671 -24.57 7.12 -34.97
C GLU A 671 -24.67 7.16 -36.51
N GLN A 672 -23.69 7.73 -37.21
CA GLN A 672 -23.59 7.67 -38.69
C GLN A 672 -23.42 6.22 -39.19
N ALA A 673 -22.61 5.39 -38.52
CA ALA A 673 -22.44 3.98 -38.88
C ALA A 673 -23.71 3.16 -38.60
N LYS A 674 -24.45 3.45 -37.53
CA LYS A 674 -25.78 2.87 -37.27
C LYS A 674 -26.81 3.32 -38.32
N ALA A 675 -26.74 4.57 -38.78
CA ALA A 675 -27.60 5.08 -39.84
C ALA A 675 -27.31 4.42 -41.20
N LEU A 676 -26.03 4.20 -41.55
CA LEU A 676 -25.59 3.49 -42.76
C LEU A 676 -25.92 1.99 -42.73
N LYS A 677 -25.90 1.35 -41.55
CA LYS A 677 -26.36 -0.05 -41.41
C LYS A 677 -27.89 -0.20 -41.51
N LYS A 678 -28.66 0.85 -41.26
CA LYS A 678 -30.13 0.86 -41.43
C LYS A 678 -30.57 0.94 -42.89
N SER A 679 -29.70 1.38 -43.81
CA SER A 679 -30.01 1.49 -45.25
C SER A 679 -29.54 0.29 -46.10
N GLY A 680 -28.78 -0.65 -45.53
CA GLY A 680 -28.26 -1.82 -46.24
C GLY A 680 -28.99 -3.12 -45.92
N ASN A 681 -29.38 -3.88 -46.95
CA ASN A 681 -29.92 -5.24 -46.81
C ASN A 681 -28.95 -6.14 -46.03
N LYS A 682 -29.45 -6.86 -45.02
CA LYS A 682 -28.71 -7.88 -44.25
C LYS A 682 -28.10 -8.92 -45.20
N LYS A 683 -26.77 -8.89 -45.39
CA LYS A 683 -26.04 -9.98 -46.04
C LYS A 683 -26.09 -11.24 -45.15
N LYS A 684 -26.35 -12.39 -45.77
CA LYS A 684 -26.18 -13.72 -45.18
C LYS A 684 -24.77 -13.87 -44.60
N LYS A 685 -24.66 -14.46 -43.40
CA LYS A 685 -23.41 -14.88 -42.76
C LYS A 685 -22.68 -15.82 -43.73
N SER A 686 -21.61 -15.34 -44.35
CA SER A 686 -20.82 -16.09 -45.34
C SER A 686 -19.90 -17.08 -44.64
N SER A 687 -19.60 -18.15 -45.36
CA SER A 687 -18.65 -19.22 -45.10
C SER A 687 -17.32 -18.77 -44.49
N ASP A 688 -16.67 -19.69 -43.80
CA ASP A 688 -15.32 -19.61 -43.25
C ASP A 688 -14.34 -18.83 -44.15
N ASN A 689 -13.78 -17.74 -43.59
CA ASN A 689 -12.94 -16.77 -44.30
C ASN A 689 -11.50 -16.77 -43.75
N GLN A 690 -11.11 -17.75 -42.93
CA GLN A 690 -9.79 -17.78 -42.31
C GLN A 690 -8.70 -18.18 -43.32
N THR A 691 -9.00 -19.08 -44.27
CA THR A 691 -8.04 -19.60 -45.27
C THR A 691 -8.48 -19.33 -46.72
N VAL A 692 -7.53 -19.37 -47.65
CA VAL A 692 -7.79 -19.34 -49.10
C VAL A 692 -7.02 -20.48 -49.77
N PRO A 693 -7.68 -21.41 -50.50
CA PRO A 693 -6.99 -22.56 -51.10
C PRO A 693 -5.84 -22.16 -52.02
N GLY A 694 -4.67 -22.81 -51.87
CA GLY A 694 -3.48 -22.58 -52.68
C GLY A 694 -2.63 -21.36 -52.30
N TRP A 695 -3.03 -20.63 -51.25
CA TRP A 695 -2.36 -19.44 -50.76
C TRP A 695 -2.04 -19.57 -49.26
N GLU A 696 -0.87 -19.07 -48.87
CA GLU A 696 -0.46 -18.95 -47.47
C GLU A 696 -0.42 -17.47 -47.09
N LEU A 697 -1.08 -17.13 -45.98
CA LEU A 697 -1.06 -15.81 -45.36
C LEU A 697 0.09 -15.76 -44.34
N THR A 698 0.78 -14.63 -44.27
CA THR A 698 1.74 -14.35 -43.20
C THR A 698 1.53 -12.92 -42.70
N VAL A 699 1.36 -12.79 -41.38
CA VAL A 699 1.11 -11.51 -40.72
C VAL A 699 2.13 -11.30 -39.62
N GLY A 700 2.68 -10.08 -39.56
CA GLY A 700 3.41 -9.54 -38.42
C GLY A 700 2.73 -8.27 -37.92
N ILE A 701 2.79 -8.01 -36.63
CA ILE A 701 2.13 -6.89 -35.97
C ILE A 701 3.15 -6.06 -35.18
N GLU A 702 3.05 -4.75 -35.32
CA GLU A 702 3.77 -3.75 -34.53
C GLU A 702 2.76 -3.07 -33.61
N ILE A 703 2.93 -3.23 -32.29
CA ILE A 703 2.01 -2.70 -31.29
C ILE A 703 2.70 -1.57 -30.54
N HIS A 704 2.13 -0.37 -30.59
CA HIS A 704 2.59 0.77 -29.79
C HIS A 704 1.67 0.90 -28.57
N ALA A 705 2.24 0.83 -27.37
CA ALA A 705 1.52 0.97 -26.12
C ALA A 705 2.06 2.13 -25.30
N GLN A 706 1.18 3.02 -24.87
CA GLN A 706 1.49 4.17 -24.04
C GLN A 706 1.72 3.75 -22.59
N LEU A 707 2.89 4.09 -22.04
CA LEU A 707 3.20 3.78 -20.65
C LEU A 707 2.43 4.70 -19.70
N ASN A 708 2.03 4.15 -18.57
CA ASN A 708 1.25 4.81 -17.51
C ASN A 708 2.13 5.59 -16.53
N THR A 709 2.98 6.49 -17.01
CA THR A 709 3.86 7.31 -16.17
C THR A 709 3.41 8.74 -16.04
N ALA A 710 3.63 9.36 -14.87
CA ALA A 710 3.22 10.74 -14.61
C ALA A 710 3.94 11.79 -15.49
N HIS A 711 5.16 11.49 -15.94
CA HIS A 711 6.00 12.38 -16.74
C HIS A 711 6.32 11.77 -18.11
N LYS A 712 6.67 12.64 -19.06
CA LYS A 712 7.09 12.30 -20.42
C LYS A 712 8.45 11.60 -20.46
N LEU A 713 8.81 10.98 -21.58
CA LEU A 713 9.98 10.08 -21.67
C LEU A 713 11.30 10.84 -21.56
N PHE A 714 11.36 12.04 -22.15
CA PHE A 714 12.57 12.84 -22.26
C PHE A 714 12.40 14.29 -21.75
N SER A 715 11.38 14.55 -20.94
CA SER A 715 11.16 15.87 -20.34
C SER A 715 10.40 15.76 -19.02
N SER A 716 10.45 16.81 -18.20
CA SER A 716 9.77 16.87 -16.91
C SER A 716 8.27 17.21 -17.02
N ALA A 717 7.76 17.49 -18.23
CA ALA A 717 6.35 17.77 -18.43
C ALA A 717 5.50 16.55 -18.08
N THR A 718 4.31 16.79 -17.54
CA THR A 718 3.38 15.73 -17.16
C THR A 718 2.70 15.15 -18.40
N THR A 719 2.30 13.88 -18.33
CA THR A 719 1.47 13.26 -19.38
C THR A 719 0.01 13.68 -19.22
N SER A 720 -0.68 13.94 -20.33
CA SER A 720 -2.12 14.21 -20.33
C SER A 720 -2.81 13.55 -21.53
N PHE A 721 -4.12 13.28 -21.38
CA PHE A 721 -4.91 12.58 -22.40
C PHE A 721 -5.96 13.50 -23.08
N ASN A 722 -6.64 14.32 -22.29
CA ASN A 722 -7.76 15.16 -22.76
C ASN A 722 -7.74 16.58 -22.16
N ASP A 723 -6.60 17.03 -21.64
CA ASP A 723 -6.47 18.38 -21.11
C ASP A 723 -6.41 19.42 -22.22
N SER A 724 -6.47 20.69 -21.83
CA SER A 724 -6.44 21.82 -22.78
C SER A 724 -5.20 21.72 -23.69
N PRO A 725 -5.33 21.95 -25.01
CA PRO A 725 -4.21 21.78 -25.93
C PRO A 725 -2.97 22.58 -25.53
N ASN A 726 -1.79 21.96 -25.68
CA ASN A 726 -0.48 22.58 -25.45
C ASN A 726 -0.23 23.13 -24.01
N THR A 727 -0.92 22.62 -22.98
CA THR A 727 -0.67 22.99 -21.57
C THR A 727 0.32 22.06 -20.84
N HIS A 728 0.66 20.91 -21.42
CA HIS A 728 1.55 19.91 -20.85
C HIS A 728 2.79 19.74 -21.73
N VAL A 729 3.61 20.78 -21.83
CA VAL A 729 4.78 20.81 -22.71
C VAL A 729 6.00 21.44 -22.03
N ALA A 730 7.18 20.87 -22.26
CA ALA A 730 8.47 21.41 -21.88
C ALA A 730 9.18 22.05 -23.09
N PRO A 731 10.25 22.87 -22.88
CA PRO A 731 11.05 23.42 -23.97
C PRO A 731 11.53 22.39 -25.01
N PHE A 732 11.92 21.20 -24.55
CA PHE A 732 12.36 20.11 -25.42
C PHE A 732 11.21 19.52 -26.26
N ASP A 733 10.01 19.38 -25.67
CA ASP A 733 8.84 18.86 -26.39
C ASP A 733 8.45 19.76 -27.57
N LEU A 734 8.68 21.07 -27.43
CA LEU A 734 8.44 22.07 -28.49
C LEU A 734 9.64 22.27 -29.41
N ALA A 735 10.71 21.49 -29.24
CA ALA A 735 11.97 21.63 -29.96
C ALA A 735 12.55 23.06 -29.93
N LEU A 736 12.48 23.74 -28.78
CA LEU A 736 13.08 25.07 -28.64
C LEU A 736 14.60 24.99 -28.83
N PRO A 737 15.22 25.92 -29.59
CA PRO A 737 16.66 25.90 -29.82
C PRO A 737 17.46 25.84 -28.51
N GLY A 738 18.39 24.89 -28.43
CA GLY A 738 19.25 24.68 -27.25
C GLY A 738 18.66 23.77 -26.16
N SER A 739 17.42 23.30 -26.30
CA SER A 739 16.87 22.27 -25.42
C SER A 739 17.49 20.88 -25.70
N GLN A 740 17.58 20.05 -24.66
CA GLN A 740 18.13 18.69 -24.73
C GLN A 740 17.15 17.67 -24.12
N PRO A 741 17.17 16.40 -24.58
CA PRO A 741 16.37 15.33 -23.99
C PRO A 741 16.88 14.98 -22.59
N LEU A 742 15.95 14.82 -21.65
CA LEU A 742 16.22 14.35 -20.29
C LEU A 742 15.44 13.06 -20.01
N PHE A 743 16.10 11.92 -20.19
CA PHE A 743 15.49 10.60 -19.95
C PHE A 743 14.94 10.49 -18.52
N GLN A 744 13.69 10.07 -18.39
CA GLN A 744 13.01 9.86 -17.11
C GLN A 744 13.10 8.38 -16.69
N PRO A 745 13.94 8.01 -15.69
CA PRO A 745 14.16 6.60 -15.34
C PRO A 745 12.90 5.86 -14.89
N ALA A 746 11.92 6.57 -14.31
CA ALA A 746 10.64 5.99 -13.89
C ALA A 746 9.87 5.34 -15.05
N THR A 747 10.08 5.77 -16.30
CA THR A 747 9.45 5.20 -17.49
C THR A 747 9.99 3.81 -17.84
N LEU A 748 11.19 3.45 -17.36
CA LEU A 748 11.79 2.15 -17.62
C LEU A 748 11.08 1.01 -16.88
N VAL A 749 10.48 1.31 -15.73
CA VAL A 749 9.85 0.33 -14.85
C VAL A 749 8.64 -0.37 -15.50
N PRO A 750 7.59 0.36 -15.96
CA PRO A 750 6.49 -0.28 -16.67
C PRO A 750 6.93 -0.90 -18.01
N ALA A 751 7.98 -0.37 -18.64
CA ALA A 751 8.56 -0.96 -19.85
C ALA A 751 9.21 -2.34 -19.59
N ILE A 752 10.00 -2.48 -18.53
CA ILE A 752 10.60 -3.78 -18.14
C ILE A 752 9.52 -4.77 -17.71
N ARG A 753 8.51 -4.34 -16.93
CA ARG A 753 7.38 -5.21 -16.57
C ARG A 753 6.67 -5.76 -17.80
N ALA A 754 6.37 -4.90 -18.77
CA ALA A 754 5.80 -5.31 -20.06
C ALA A 754 6.69 -6.34 -20.77
N ALA A 755 7.99 -6.07 -20.87
CA ALA A 755 8.93 -6.97 -21.54
C ALA A 755 9.05 -8.33 -20.83
N LEU A 756 9.10 -8.36 -19.49
CA LEU A 756 9.10 -9.59 -18.70
C LEU A 756 7.82 -10.40 -18.88
N ALA A 757 6.66 -9.74 -18.88
CA ALA A 757 5.36 -10.37 -19.11
C ALA A 757 5.23 -10.95 -20.53
N LEU A 758 5.94 -10.37 -21.48
CA LEU A 758 6.08 -10.83 -22.87
C LEU A 758 7.26 -11.81 -23.06
N ASN A 759 7.78 -12.38 -21.96
CA ASN A 759 8.87 -13.35 -21.94
C ASN A 759 10.15 -12.89 -22.66
N CYS A 760 10.40 -11.59 -22.75
CA CYS A 760 11.58 -11.04 -23.41
C CYS A 760 12.83 -11.11 -22.51
N SER A 761 13.99 -11.22 -23.15
CA SER A 761 15.29 -11.09 -22.50
C SER A 761 15.67 -9.61 -22.38
N ILE A 762 15.72 -9.11 -21.13
CA ILE A 762 16.13 -7.74 -20.83
C ILE A 762 17.63 -7.57 -21.11
N GLN A 763 17.99 -6.54 -21.86
CA GLN A 763 19.37 -6.25 -22.21
C GLN A 763 20.03 -5.41 -21.10
N PRO A 764 21.23 -5.76 -20.62
CA PRO A 764 21.89 -5.02 -19.52
C PRO A 764 22.33 -3.62 -19.93
N VAL A 765 22.46 -3.37 -21.23
CA VAL A 765 22.78 -2.07 -21.81
C VAL A 765 21.81 -1.80 -22.96
N SER A 766 21.23 -0.60 -22.96
CA SER A 766 20.35 -0.11 -24.02
C SER A 766 20.74 1.31 -24.43
N ARG A 767 20.51 1.67 -25.69
CA ARG A 767 20.80 3.01 -26.23
C ARG A 767 19.61 3.57 -27.00
N PHE A 768 19.50 4.88 -26.96
CA PHE A 768 18.54 5.63 -27.76
C PHE A 768 19.15 6.08 -29.08
N ASP A 769 18.30 6.12 -30.11
CA ASP A 769 18.60 6.44 -31.50
C ASP A 769 17.61 7.48 -32.03
N ARG A 770 18.05 8.32 -32.96
CA ARG A 770 17.19 9.28 -33.67
C ARG A 770 16.69 8.67 -34.97
N LYS A 771 15.37 8.60 -35.11
CA LYS A 771 14.64 8.28 -36.33
C LYS A 771 14.20 9.58 -37.01
N HIS A 772 14.93 10.00 -38.04
CA HIS A 772 14.73 11.29 -38.69
C HIS A 772 13.57 11.25 -39.70
N TYR A 773 12.58 12.11 -39.50
CA TYR A 773 11.55 12.41 -40.49
C TYR A 773 10.92 13.76 -40.20
N PHE A 774 10.61 14.51 -41.26
CA PHE A 774 9.96 15.82 -41.13
C PHE A 774 8.46 15.64 -41.25
N HIS A 775 7.76 15.92 -40.16
CA HIS A 775 6.31 16.01 -40.12
C HIS A 775 5.93 17.05 -39.06
N TRP A 776 4.82 17.76 -39.26
CA TRP A 776 4.44 18.87 -38.38
C TRP A 776 4.10 18.44 -36.94
N ASP A 777 3.78 17.16 -36.72
CA ASP A 777 3.54 16.58 -35.40
C ASP A 777 4.82 16.12 -34.68
N GLN A 778 5.97 16.17 -35.36
CA GLN A 778 7.28 15.84 -34.79
C GLN A 778 8.18 17.10 -34.84
N PRO A 779 8.10 17.97 -33.83
CA PRO A 779 8.69 19.32 -33.89
C PRO A 779 10.21 19.31 -34.01
N SER A 780 10.89 18.30 -33.47
CA SER A 780 12.35 18.14 -33.55
C SER A 780 12.86 17.67 -34.93
N GLY A 781 11.96 17.22 -35.83
CA GLY A 781 12.34 16.59 -37.10
C GLY A 781 12.97 15.20 -36.96
N TYR A 782 12.95 14.63 -35.75
CA TYR A 782 13.34 13.25 -35.46
C TYR A 782 12.63 12.74 -34.20
N GLN A 783 12.26 11.46 -34.19
CA GLN A 783 11.73 10.77 -33.02
C GLN A 783 12.89 10.05 -32.31
N ILE A 784 13.00 10.17 -30.98
CA ILE A 784 13.93 9.35 -30.20
C ILE A 784 13.27 7.98 -29.94
N THR A 785 13.97 6.91 -30.31
CA THR A 785 13.54 5.50 -30.25
C THR A 785 14.74 4.59 -29.91
N GLN A 786 14.63 3.26 -30.01
CA GLN A 786 15.77 2.34 -29.84
C GLN A 786 15.81 1.31 -30.96
N PHE A 787 16.73 1.49 -31.90
CA PHE A 787 16.83 0.65 -33.09
C PHE A 787 17.98 -0.38 -32.97
N TYR A 788 19.18 0.06 -32.59
CA TYR A 788 20.36 -0.83 -32.56
C TYR A 788 20.45 -1.65 -31.27
N GLU A 789 20.23 -1.01 -30.12
CA GLU A 789 20.32 -1.61 -28.79
C GLU A 789 19.01 -1.42 -27.99
N PRO A 790 17.87 -2.02 -28.44
CA PRO A 790 16.62 -1.97 -27.70
C PRO A 790 16.75 -2.67 -26.34
N PHE A 791 15.97 -2.22 -25.36
CA PHE A 791 16.10 -2.68 -23.98
C PHE A 791 15.65 -4.13 -23.76
N ALA A 792 14.86 -4.71 -24.67
CA ALA A 792 14.44 -6.11 -24.57
C ALA A 792 14.33 -6.78 -25.95
N LYS A 793 14.71 -8.07 -26.03
CA LYS A 793 14.76 -8.87 -27.26
C LYS A 793 14.27 -10.29 -27.02
N ASP A 794 14.00 -11.02 -28.11
CA ASP A 794 13.82 -12.48 -28.12
C ASP A 794 12.75 -12.99 -27.14
N GLY A 795 11.57 -12.35 -27.17
CA GLY A 795 10.42 -12.75 -26.37
C GLY A 795 9.45 -13.65 -27.12
N TYR A 796 8.33 -13.96 -26.47
CA TYR A 796 7.23 -14.68 -27.09
C TYR A 796 5.94 -14.53 -26.29
N ILE A 797 4.82 -14.76 -26.98
CA ILE A 797 3.49 -14.85 -26.37
C ILE A 797 2.77 -16.09 -26.91
N THR A 798 2.12 -16.83 -26.03
CA THR A 798 1.31 -17.99 -26.38
C THR A 798 -0.16 -17.57 -26.42
N LEU A 799 -0.84 -17.94 -27.50
CA LEU A 799 -2.28 -17.81 -27.67
C LEU A 799 -2.90 -19.19 -27.57
N TYR A 800 -3.94 -19.33 -26.77
CA TYR A 800 -4.68 -20.57 -26.62
C TYR A 800 -6.01 -20.51 -27.37
N ALA A 801 -6.66 -21.66 -27.61
CA ALA A 801 -8.00 -21.73 -28.18
C ALA A 801 -9.00 -20.77 -27.50
N ARG A 802 -8.90 -20.62 -26.16
CA ARG A 802 -9.72 -19.71 -25.35
C ARG A 802 -9.55 -18.21 -25.69
N ASP A 803 -8.42 -17.81 -26.28
CA ASP A 803 -8.15 -16.42 -26.66
C ASP A 803 -8.87 -16.02 -27.97
N GLY A 804 -9.51 -16.99 -28.64
CA GLY A 804 -10.26 -16.80 -29.87
C GLY A 804 -9.38 -16.79 -31.12
N ILE A 805 -8.38 -17.68 -31.17
CA ILE A 805 -7.61 -18.01 -32.38
C ILE A 805 -8.49 -18.74 -33.41
N ALA A 806 -8.01 -18.87 -34.64
CA ALA A 806 -8.70 -19.64 -35.68
C ALA A 806 -8.77 -21.13 -35.29
N ALA A 807 -9.84 -21.83 -35.68
CA ALA A 807 -10.00 -23.25 -35.33
C ALA A 807 -8.92 -24.12 -36.00
N GLU A 808 -8.42 -23.68 -37.15
CA GLU A 808 -7.36 -24.31 -37.93
C GLU A 808 -5.98 -24.25 -37.27
N ASP A 809 -5.79 -23.33 -36.31
CA ASP A 809 -4.55 -23.19 -35.55
C ASP A 809 -4.42 -24.21 -34.41
N GLY A 810 -5.49 -24.94 -34.06
CA GLY A 810 -5.50 -25.95 -33.00
C GLY A 810 -5.67 -25.36 -31.60
N GLU A 811 -5.04 -25.99 -30.60
CA GLU A 811 -5.20 -25.64 -29.18
C GLU A 811 -4.32 -24.47 -28.73
N GLU A 812 -3.16 -24.27 -29.36
CA GLU A 812 -2.24 -23.19 -29.03
C GLU A 812 -1.40 -22.72 -30.24
N VAL A 813 -1.05 -21.43 -30.25
CA VAL A 813 -0.12 -20.80 -31.19
C VAL A 813 0.89 -19.97 -30.41
N LYS A 814 2.17 -20.24 -30.61
CA LYS A 814 3.25 -19.43 -30.06
C LYS A 814 3.73 -18.42 -31.11
N VAL A 815 3.70 -17.14 -30.75
CA VAL A 815 4.17 -16.04 -31.61
C VAL A 815 5.41 -15.41 -30.96
N GLY A 816 6.52 -15.39 -31.68
CA GLY A 816 7.75 -14.74 -31.22
C GLY A 816 7.68 -13.22 -31.24
N ILE A 817 8.38 -12.60 -30.30
CA ILE A 817 8.56 -11.15 -30.20
C ILE A 817 10.03 -10.86 -30.49
N LYS A 818 10.28 -10.12 -31.57
CA LYS A 818 11.63 -9.78 -31.99
C LYS A 818 12.29 -8.85 -30.97
N GLN A 819 11.61 -7.75 -30.64
CA GLN A 819 12.08 -6.78 -29.66
C GLN A 819 10.95 -5.95 -29.09
N VAL A 820 11.21 -5.38 -27.90
CA VAL A 820 10.44 -4.30 -27.30
C VAL A 820 11.37 -3.12 -27.14
N GLN A 821 10.95 -1.95 -27.61
CA GLN A 821 11.75 -0.73 -27.60
C GLN A 821 10.96 0.44 -27.02
N MET A 822 11.65 1.39 -26.38
CA MET A 822 11.05 2.62 -25.89
C MET A 822 11.14 3.73 -26.94
N GLU A 823 10.08 4.51 -27.11
CA GLU A 823 10.07 5.65 -28.04
C GLU A 823 9.17 6.82 -27.60
N GLN A 824 9.39 7.98 -28.22
CA GLN A 824 8.54 9.17 -28.04
C GLN A 824 7.27 9.11 -28.85
N ASP A 825 6.12 9.47 -28.29
CA ASP A 825 4.93 9.72 -29.10
C ASP A 825 4.99 11.09 -29.83
N THR A 826 4.20 11.22 -30.90
CA THR A 826 4.06 12.45 -31.70
C THR A 826 2.89 13.32 -31.23
N ALA A 827 2.80 14.55 -31.73
CA ALA A 827 1.68 15.44 -31.45
C ALA A 827 0.37 14.90 -32.01
N LYS A 828 -0.75 15.29 -31.40
CA LYS A 828 -2.07 15.01 -31.96
C LYS A 828 -2.36 16.05 -33.06
N THR A 829 -2.53 15.57 -34.28
CA THR A 829 -2.95 16.40 -35.42
C THR A 829 -4.46 16.31 -35.62
N THR A 830 -5.14 17.45 -35.70
CA THR A 830 -6.56 17.55 -36.03
C THR A 830 -6.75 18.38 -37.29
N ALA A 831 -7.30 17.79 -38.35
CA ALA A 831 -7.62 18.50 -39.57
C ALA A 831 -8.82 19.44 -39.36
N GLN A 832 -8.71 20.66 -39.87
CA GLN A 832 -9.81 21.62 -39.93
C GLN A 832 -10.33 21.76 -41.37
N PRO A 833 -11.54 22.32 -41.59
CA PRO A 833 -12.01 22.63 -42.94
C PRO A 833 -10.97 23.47 -43.72
N GLY A 834 -10.67 23.07 -44.95
CA GLY A 834 -9.60 23.66 -45.77
C GLY A 834 -8.29 22.88 -45.69
N GLU A 835 -7.16 23.59 -45.82
CA GLU A 835 -5.80 23.01 -45.76
C GLU A 835 -5.13 23.17 -44.37
N THR A 836 -5.88 23.63 -43.36
CA THR A 836 -5.35 23.93 -42.03
C THR A 836 -5.31 22.69 -41.13
N GLN A 837 -4.18 22.49 -40.43
CA GLN A 837 -4.01 21.46 -39.42
C GLN A 837 -3.80 22.12 -38.04
N TRP A 838 -4.51 21.64 -37.02
CA TRP A 838 -4.27 22.03 -35.62
C TRP A 838 -3.41 20.98 -34.93
N LEU A 839 -2.43 21.45 -34.17
CA LEU A 839 -1.45 20.62 -33.46
C LEU A 839 -1.63 20.78 -31.96
N ASP A 840 -1.71 19.64 -31.29
CA ASP A 840 -1.70 19.55 -29.84
C ASP A 840 -0.46 18.75 -29.39
N PHE A 841 0.51 19.48 -28.83
CA PHE A 841 1.79 18.99 -28.36
C PHE A 841 1.74 18.38 -26.96
N ASN A 842 0.59 18.35 -26.28
CA ASN A 842 0.43 17.64 -25.00
C ASN A 842 0.95 16.19 -25.09
N ARG A 843 0.67 15.52 -26.22
CA ARG A 843 1.06 14.13 -26.47
C ARG A 843 2.52 13.95 -26.90
N VAL A 844 3.20 14.99 -27.42
CA VAL A 844 4.60 14.85 -27.84
C VAL A 844 5.46 14.41 -26.67
N GLY A 845 6.30 13.41 -26.90
CA GLY A 845 7.26 12.92 -25.91
C GLY A 845 6.65 12.04 -24.82
N VAL A 846 5.33 11.76 -24.87
CA VAL A 846 4.72 10.75 -24.02
C VAL A 846 5.43 9.40 -24.23
N PRO A 847 5.70 8.62 -23.18
CA PRO A 847 6.47 7.39 -23.32
C PRO A 847 5.65 6.27 -23.96
N LEU A 848 6.22 5.64 -24.98
CA LEU A 848 5.68 4.46 -25.64
C LEU A 848 6.65 3.29 -25.52
N ILE A 849 6.11 2.08 -25.49
CA ILE A 849 6.82 0.89 -25.95
C ILE A 849 6.26 0.43 -27.29
N GLU A 850 7.15 0.08 -28.21
CA GLU A 850 6.82 -0.60 -29.45
C GLU A 850 7.21 -2.07 -29.33
N ILE A 851 6.23 -2.96 -29.51
CA ILE A 851 6.35 -4.41 -29.45
C ILE A 851 6.27 -4.95 -30.87
N ILE A 852 7.39 -5.52 -31.35
CA ILE A 852 7.51 -5.99 -32.73
C ILE A 852 7.48 -7.52 -32.74
N THR A 853 6.44 -8.08 -33.35
CA THR A 853 6.28 -9.54 -33.46
C THR A 853 7.02 -10.11 -34.67
N LEU A 854 7.37 -11.40 -34.60
CA LEU A 854 7.79 -12.16 -35.76
C LEU A 854 6.60 -12.42 -36.69
N PRO A 855 6.82 -12.54 -38.01
CA PRO A 855 5.75 -12.77 -38.99
C PRO A 855 5.32 -14.25 -38.97
N GLU A 856 4.71 -14.70 -37.87
CA GLU A 856 4.36 -16.11 -37.59
C GLU A 856 2.84 -16.35 -37.54
N ILE A 857 2.04 -15.33 -37.86
CA ILE A 857 0.57 -15.42 -37.80
C ILE A 857 0.03 -15.79 -39.18
N HIS A 858 -0.76 -16.85 -39.26
CA HIS A 858 -1.27 -17.41 -40.52
C HIS A 858 -2.78 -17.26 -40.73
N HIS A 859 -3.53 -16.85 -39.70
CA HIS A 859 -4.98 -16.67 -39.77
C HIS A 859 -5.42 -15.28 -39.29
N PRO A 860 -6.41 -14.64 -39.97
CA PRO A 860 -6.90 -13.31 -39.59
C PRO A 860 -7.46 -13.23 -38.16
N ALA A 861 -8.19 -14.24 -37.69
CA ALA A 861 -8.73 -14.25 -36.32
C ALA A 861 -7.61 -14.24 -35.26
N THR A 862 -6.54 -15.01 -35.52
CA THR A 862 -5.36 -15.11 -34.66
C THR A 862 -4.60 -13.79 -34.56
N ALA A 863 -4.55 -12.99 -35.63
CA ALA A 863 -4.00 -11.64 -35.59
C ALA A 863 -4.76 -10.73 -34.61
N ALA A 864 -6.09 -10.79 -34.61
CA ALA A 864 -6.91 -10.03 -33.66
C ALA A 864 -6.81 -10.57 -32.23
N ALA A 865 -6.67 -11.89 -32.06
CA ALA A 865 -6.45 -12.53 -30.76
C ALA A 865 -5.13 -12.08 -30.12
N LEU A 866 -4.06 -11.96 -30.91
CA LEU A 866 -2.76 -11.47 -30.44
C LEU A 866 -2.85 -10.08 -29.83
N VAL A 867 -3.46 -9.12 -30.54
CA VAL A 867 -3.59 -7.73 -30.06
C VAL A 867 -4.43 -7.67 -28.77
N ARG A 868 -5.50 -8.47 -28.67
CA ARG A 868 -6.30 -8.59 -27.44
C ARG A 868 -5.47 -9.14 -26.28
N LYS A 869 -4.71 -10.22 -26.51
CA LYS A 869 -3.89 -10.87 -25.49
C LYS A 869 -2.82 -9.92 -24.97
N VAL A 870 -2.11 -9.22 -25.86
CA VAL A 870 -1.10 -8.23 -25.48
C VAL A 870 -1.72 -7.13 -24.63
N GLN A 871 -2.88 -6.57 -25.02
CA GLN A 871 -3.55 -5.56 -24.20
C GLN A 871 -3.88 -6.07 -22.79
N MET A 872 -4.40 -7.31 -22.68
CA MET A 872 -4.72 -7.93 -21.39
C MET A 872 -3.47 -8.13 -20.52
N VAL A 873 -2.37 -8.60 -21.11
CA VAL A 873 -1.09 -8.79 -20.43
C VAL A 873 -0.53 -7.45 -19.93
N LEU A 874 -0.48 -6.43 -20.78
CA LEU A 874 0.04 -5.11 -20.40
C LEU A 874 -0.79 -4.45 -19.28
N GLY A 875 -2.11 -4.62 -19.31
CA GLY A 875 -3.00 -4.14 -18.24
C GLY A 875 -2.76 -4.88 -16.92
N SER A 876 -2.52 -6.20 -16.95
CA SER A 876 -2.29 -7.00 -15.74
C SER A 876 -1.01 -6.65 -14.97
N VAL A 877 -0.01 -6.10 -15.66
CA VAL A 877 1.29 -5.74 -15.07
C VAL A 877 1.45 -4.24 -14.83
N ASP A 878 0.35 -3.49 -14.92
CA ASP A 878 0.31 -2.03 -14.79
C ASP A 878 1.34 -1.34 -15.69
N ALA A 879 1.46 -1.77 -16.94
CA ALA A 879 2.35 -1.14 -17.91
C ALA A 879 1.61 -0.09 -18.77
N CYS A 880 0.31 -0.28 -18.99
CA CYS A 880 -0.52 0.56 -19.84
C CYS A 880 -1.95 0.62 -19.27
N VAL A 881 -2.53 1.81 -19.17
CA VAL A 881 -3.87 2.05 -18.60
C VAL A 881 -4.97 2.15 -19.65
N SER A 882 -4.62 2.26 -20.93
CA SER A 882 -5.57 2.64 -21.99
C SER A 882 -5.46 1.71 -23.20
N GLY A 883 -6.57 1.04 -23.53
CA GLY A 883 -6.62 0.03 -24.59
C GLY A 883 -6.75 0.62 -26.01
N LEU A 884 -6.90 -0.28 -26.99
CA LEU A 884 -7.08 0.07 -28.41
C LEU A 884 -8.31 0.99 -28.63
N GLU A 885 -9.33 0.84 -27.79
CA GLU A 885 -10.55 1.66 -27.85
C GLU A 885 -10.27 3.12 -27.51
N GLU A 886 -9.40 3.42 -26.55
CA GLU A 886 -9.13 4.77 -26.06
C GLU A 886 -7.92 5.42 -26.74
N GLY A 887 -7.14 4.63 -27.49
CA GLY A 887 -5.98 5.09 -28.25
C GLY A 887 -4.65 5.00 -27.51
N GLY A 888 -4.64 4.48 -26.27
CA GLY A 888 -3.40 4.17 -25.55
C GLY A 888 -2.64 2.97 -26.12
N LEU A 889 -3.33 2.10 -26.87
CA LEU A 889 -2.72 1.03 -27.66
C LEU A 889 -3.03 1.25 -29.15
N ARG A 890 -2.05 1.04 -30.02
CA ARG A 890 -2.16 1.14 -31.49
C ARG A 890 -1.52 -0.09 -32.11
N ALA A 891 -2.11 -0.62 -33.18
CA ALA A 891 -1.58 -1.77 -33.90
C ALA A 891 -1.45 -1.46 -35.40
N ASP A 892 -0.23 -1.59 -35.90
CA ASP A 892 0.09 -1.55 -37.33
C ASP A 892 0.33 -3.00 -37.81
N VAL A 893 -0.36 -3.40 -38.88
CA VAL A 893 -0.43 -4.80 -39.30
C VAL A 893 0.24 -4.97 -40.65
N ASN A 894 1.26 -5.81 -40.70
CA ASN A 894 2.03 -6.15 -41.88
C ASN A 894 1.48 -7.45 -42.48
N VAL A 895 0.94 -7.38 -43.70
CA VAL A 895 0.31 -8.51 -44.40
C VAL A 895 1.10 -8.89 -45.64
N SER A 896 1.35 -10.18 -45.81
CA SER A 896 1.92 -10.77 -47.02
C SER A 896 1.25 -12.09 -47.38
N VAL A 897 1.15 -12.40 -48.67
CA VAL A 897 0.67 -13.68 -49.18
C VAL A 897 1.69 -14.31 -50.13
N ARG A 898 1.74 -15.64 -50.15
CA ARG A 898 2.54 -16.43 -51.10
C ARG A 898 1.78 -17.68 -51.56
N ARG A 899 2.21 -18.32 -52.65
CA ARG A 899 1.63 -19.61 -53.05
C ARG A 899 2.12 -20.72 -52.11
N THR A 900 1.25 -21.69 -51.84
CA THR A 900 1.58 -22.85 -51.02
C THR A 900 2.79 -23.59 -51.59
N GLY A 901 3.83 -23.80 -50.77
CA GLY A 901 5.08 -24.48 -51.16
C GLY A 901 6.19 -23.60 -51.75
N GLU A 902 5.99 -22.28 -51.92
CA GLU A 902 7.07 -21.36 -52.29
C GLU A 902 7.97 -20.99 -51.08
N SER A 903 9.29 -20.97 -51.28
CA SER A 903 10.26 -20.61 -50.23
C SER A 903 10.40 -19.09 -50.08
N GLY A 904 10.38 -18.58 -48.84
CA GLY A 904 10.54 -17.16 -48.52
C GLY A 904 9.23 -16.41 -48.26
N LEU A 905 9.30 -15.16 -47.81
CA LEU A 905 8.12 -14.31 -47.58
C LEU A 905 7.74 -13.55 -48.86
N GLY A 906 6.44 -13.33 -49.07
CA GLY A 906 5.96 -12.45 -50.14
C GLY A 906 6.29 -10.97 -49.86
N GLN A 907 5.87 -10.08 -50.77
CA GLN A 907 6.03 -8.65 -50.55
C GLN A 907 5.11 -8.16 -49.42
N ARG A 908 5.66 -7.35 -48.50
CA ARG A 908 4.96 -6.80 -47.33
C ARG A 908 4.13 -5.56 -47.67
N THR A 909 2.88 -5.53 -47.22
CA THR A 909 2.03 -4.33 -47.16
C THR A 909 1.69 -4.00 -45.71
N GLU A 910 1.90 -2.76 -45.29
CA GLU A 910 1.61 -2.29 -43.93
C GLU A 910 0.24 -1.60 -43.91
N ILE A 911 -0.60 -1.96 -42.93
CA ILE A 911 -1.93 -1.38 -42.71
C ILE A 911 -1.92 -0.57 -41.41
N LYS A 912 -2.32 0.69 -41.49
CA LYS A 912 -2.46 1.61 -40.34
C LYS A 912 -3.92 2.01 -40.09
N ASN A 913 -4.16 2.71 -38.98
CA ASN A 913 -5.47 3.23 -38.54
C ASN A 913 -6.48 2.15 -38.15
N LEU A 914 -6.02 1.10 -37.45
CA LEU A 914 -6.84 0.02 -36.95
C LEU A 914 -7.29 0.34 -35.51
N SER A 915 -8.57 0.69 -35.34
CA SER A 915 -9.12 1.19 -34.07
C SER A 915 -9.92 0.17 -33.26
N SER A 916 -10.00 -1.09 -33.71
CA SER A 916 -10.68 -2.16 -32.98
C SER A 916 -10.13 -3.52 -33.39
N PHE A 917 -10.28 -4.54 -32.54
CA PHE A 917 -9.82 -5.90 -32.83
C PHE A 917 -10.51 -6.49 -34.07
N LYS A 918 -11.80 -6.18 -34.29
CA LYS A 918 -12.51 -6.60 -35.51
C LYS A 918 -11.95 -5.92 -36.76
N ALA A 919 -11.54 -4.65 -36.65
CA ALA A 919 -10.91 -3.94 -37.76
C ALA A 919 -9.56 -4.57 -38.15
N VAL A 920 -8.79 -5.08 -37.18
CA VAL A 920 -7.56 -5.84 -37.44
C VAL A 920 -7.87 -7.07 -38.31
N GLU A 921 -8.82 -7.90 -37.89
CA GLU A 921 -9.20 -9.11 -38.63
C GLU A 921 -9.74 -8.76 -40.05
N ASP A 922 -10.67 -7.82 -40.14
CA ASP A 922 -11.29 -7.44 -41.42
C ASP A 922 -10.28 -6.82 -42.39
N ALA A 923 -9.33 -6.05 -41.88
CA ALA A 923 -8.28 -5.45 -42.71
C ALA A 923 -7.29 -6.49 -43.23
N VAL A 924 -6.94 -7.50 -42.42
CA VAL A 924 -6.11 -8.61 -42.86
C VAL A 924 -6.81 -9.40 -43.97
N ILE A 925 -8.10 -9.71 -43.81
CA ILE A 925 -8.90 -10.40 -44.83
C ILE A 925 -8.93 -9.59 -46.13
N ALA A 926 -9.27 -8.31 -46.04
CA ALA A 926 -9.38 -7.43 -47.21
C ALA A 926 -8.03 -7.28 -47.94
N GLU A 927 -6.93 -7.15 -47.21
CA GLU A 927 -5.61 -7.00 -47.81
C GLU A 927 -5.08 -8.31 -48.40
N ARG A 928 -5.31 -9.45 -47.73
CA ARG A 928 -5.02 -10.78 -48.27
C ARG A 928 -5.72 -10.98 -49.62
N ASP A 929 -7.03 -10.80 -49.65
CA ASP A 929 -7.84 -11.03 -50.85
C ASP A 929 -7.44 -10.08 -52.00
N ARG A 930 -7.07 -8.85 -51.67
CA ARG A 930 -6.54 -7.88 -52.64
C ARG A 930 -5.19 -8.33 -53.22
N GLN A 931 -4.25 -8.76 -52.38
CA GLN A 931 -2.93 -9.22 -52.84
C GLN A 931 -3.07 -10.47 -53.72
N ILE A 932 -3.89 -11.44 -53.30
CA ILE A 932 -4.19 -12.64 -54.09
C ILE A 932 -4.74 -12.27 -55.46
N LYS A 933 -5.79 -11.43 -55.51
CA LYS A 933 -6.39 -10.99 -56.77
C LYS A 933 -5.39 -10.29 -57.70
N LEU A 934 -4.49 -9.48 -57.14
CA LEU A 934 -3.45 -8.80 -57.90
C LEU A 934 -2.44 -9.79 -58.49
N LEU A 935 -1.98 -10.76 -57.71
CA LEU A 935 -1.03 -11.78 -58.15
C LEU A 935 -1.66 -12.75 -59.18
N GLU A 936 -2.93 -13.12 -59.01
CA GLU A 936 -3.67 -13.94 -59.98
C GLU A 936 -3.89 -13.22 -61.32
N SER A 937 -4.03 -11.89 -61.30
CA SER A 937 -4.06 -11.07 -62.51
C SER A 937 -2.69 -10.85 -63.17
N GLY A 938 -1.62 -11.47 -62.66
CA GLY A 938 -0.24 -11.30 -63.15
C GLY A 938 0.43 -9.99 -62.73
N GLY A 939 -0.17 -9.25 -61.79
CA GLY A 939 0.41 -8.05 -61.21
C GLY A 939 1.49 -8.34 -60.16
N LYS A 940 2.13 -7.28 -59.65
CA LYS A 940 3.10 -7.36 -58.54
C LYS A 940 2.59 -6.56 -57.34
N VAL A 941 2.64 -7.16 -56.16
CA VAL A 941 2.43 -6.42 -54.90
C VAL A 941 3.62 -5.48 -54.71
N LEU A 942 3.34 -4.20 -54.45
CA LEU A 942 4.36 -3.18 -54.15
C LEU A 942 4.45 -3.00 -52.64
N GLY A 943 5.63 -2.64 -52.13
CA GLY A 943 5.78 -2.24 -50.74
C GLY A 943 5.14 -0.87 -50.51
N GLU A 944 3.98 -0.82 -49.86
CA GLU A 944 3.25 0.42 -49.59
C GLU A 944 2.55 0.40 -48.23
N THR A 945 2.24 1.60 -47.72
CA THR A 945 1.44 1.79 -46.50
C THR A 945 0.00 2.11 -46.90
N ARG A 946 -0.94 1.34 -46.38
CA ARG A 946 -2.37 1.47 -46.63
C ARG A 946 -3.10 1.81 -45.33
N GLY A 947 -4.25 2.47 -45.45
CA GLY A 947 -5.10 2.87 -44.34
C GLY A 947 -6.40 2.09 -44.32
N TRP A 948 -6.90 1.84 -43.11
CA TRP A 948 -8.23 1.31 -42.88
C TRP A 948 -9.20 2.41 -42.40
N SER A 949 -10.48 2.28 -42.73
CA SER A 949 -11.55 3.17 -42.26
C SER A 949 -12.70 2.35 -41.71
N LEU A 950 -13.34 2.83 -40.64
CA LEU A 950 -14.47 2.14 -40.00
C LEU A 950 -15.61 1.90 -41.00
N GLY A 951 -15.99 0.62 -41.18
CA GLY A 951 -17.02 0.21 -42.14
C GLY A 951 -16.54 0.08 -43.59
N SER A 952 -15.24 0.28 -43.86
CA SER A 952 -14.65 -0.03 -45.17
C SER A 952 -14.70 -1.54 -45.45
N THR A 953 -14.68 -1.88 -46.74
CA THR A 953 -14.52 -3.27 -47.23
C THR A 953 -13.18 -3.48 -47.95
N GLU A 954 -12.37 -2.42 -48.03
CA GLU A 954 -11.08 -2.40 -48.72
C GLU A 954 -10.06 -1.55 -47.94
N THR A 955 -8.78 -1.88 -48.09
CA THR A 955 -7.68 -1.02 -47.67
C THR A 955 -7.46 0.06 -48.73
N LYS A 956 -7.15 1.30 -48.33
CA LYS A 956 -6.85 2.40 -49.28
C LYS A 956 -5.39 2.80 -49.21
N ARG A 957 -4.78 3.11 -50.35
CA ARG A 957 -3.39 3.58 -50.41
C ARG A 957 -3.30 4.96 -49.77
N LEU A 958 -2.45 5.13 -48.75
CA LEU A 958 -2.20 6.44 -48.12
C LEU A 958 -1.04 7.17 -48.81
N ARG A 959 0.05 6.44 -49.09
CA ARG A 959 1.25 6.96 -49.75
C ARG A 959 1.93 5.86 -50.57
N GLY A 960 2.57 6.23 -51.68
CA GLY A 960 3.51 5.36 -52.38
C GLY A 960 4.90 5.45 -51.75
N LYS A 961 5.63 4.33 -51.63
CA LYS A 961 7.08 4.37 -51.35
C LYS A 961 7.82 4.83 -52.61
N GLU A 962 7.90 6.13 -52.85
CA GLU A 962 8.97 6.66 -53.70
C GLU A 962 10.25 6.69 -52.86
N GLY A 963 11.07 5.65 -53.01
CA GLY A 963 12.23 5.38 -52.15
C GLY A 963 11.82 4.80 -50.80
N GLU A 964 12.61 3.86 -50.26
CA GLU A 964 12.59 3.67 -48.82
C GLU A 964 12.85 5.05 -48.20
N VAL A 965 11.90 5.59 -47.42
CA VAL A 965 12.16 6.82 -46.68
C VAL A 965 13.30 6.51 -45.74
N ASP A 966 14.49 6.99 -46.10
CA ASP A 966 15.69 6.81 -45.30
C ASP A 966 15.52 7.62 -44.01
N TYR A 967 15.11 6.92 -42.96
CA TYR A 967 14.95 7.49 -41.62
C TYR A 967 16.29 7.88 -40.98
N ARG A 968 17.43 7.60 -41.63
CA ARG A 968 18.78 7.99 -41.17
C ARG A 968 18.97 7.72 -39.68
N TYR A 969 18.75 6.48 -39.27
CA TYR A 969 18.92 6.07 -37.88
C TYR A 969 20.36 6.33 -37.43
N MET A 970 20.52 7.10 -36.37
CA MET A 970 21.81 7.35 -35.74
C MET A 970 21.68 7.26 -34.22
N PRO A 971 22.71 6.80 -33.49
CA PRO A 971 22.75 6.90 -32.04
C PRO A 971 22.54 8.35 -31.59
N ASP A 972 21.69 8.56 -30.59
CA ASP A 972 21.45 9.89 -30.04
C ASP A 972 22.70 10.36 -29.25
N PRO A 973 23.38 11.44 -29.67
CA PRO A 973 24.58 11.91 -28.99
C PRO A 973 24.30 12.61 -27.66
N ASP A 974 23.06 13.07 -27.44
CA ASP A 974 22.67 13.82 -26.24
C ASP A 974 22.28 12.89 -25.07
N LEU A 975 22.09 11.59 -25.34
CA LEU A 975 21.72 10.59 -24.35
C LEU A 975 22.81 9.53 -24.17
N GLY A 976 23.23 9.33 -22.92
CA GLY A 976 24.10 8.22 -22.56
C GLY A 976 23.40 6.86 -22.65
N PRO A 977 24.15 5.75 -22.64
CA PRO A 977 23.57 4.41 -22.56
C PRO A 977 22.83 4.22 -21.23
N VAL A 978 21.68 3.55 -21.29
CA VAL A 978 20.93 3.09 -20.12
C VAL A 978 21.51 1.75 -19.68
N VAL A 979 22.04 1.70 -18.46
CA VAL A 979 22.54 0.47 -17.85
C VAL A 979 21.46 -0.07 -16.92
N ILE A 980 20.96 -1.27 -17.23
CA ILE A 980 19.88 -1.92 -16.49
C ILE A 980 20.49 -2.94 -15.54
N GLY A 981 20.34 -2.70 -14.23
CA GLY A 981 20.83 -3.61 -13.20
C GLY A 981 20.01 -4.89 -13.12
N GLU A 982 20.68 -6.03 -12.96
CA GLU A 982 20.02 -7.33 -12.79
C GLU A 982 19.16 -7.38 -11.51
N ASP A 983 19.57 -6.63 -10.49
CA ASP A 983 18.81 -6.46 -9.24
C ASP A 983 17.45 -5.81 -9.46
N LEU A 984 17.36 -4.83 -10.38
CA LEU A 984 16.08 -4.25 -10.79
C LEU A 984 15.24 -5.29 -11.53
N VAL A 985 15.81 -6.00 -12.51
CA VAL A 985 15.07 -7.00 -13.30
C VAL A 985 14.51 -8.11 -12.41
N GLN A 986 15.34 -8.65 -11.52
CA GLN A 986 14.94 -9.70 -10.60
C GLN A 986 13.86 -9.22 -9.63
N ARG A 987 14.01 -8.02 -9.07
CA ARG A 987 12.99 -7.40 -8.21
C ARG A 987 11.66 -7.25 -8.93
N LEU A 988 11.67 -6.71 -10.15
CA LEU A 988 10.45 -6.53 -10.95
C LEU A 988 9.77 -7.86 -11.23
N LYS A 989 10.55 -8.90 -11.51
CA LYS A 989 10.04 -10.27 -11.72
C LYS A 989 9.41 -10.86 -10.46
N GLU A 990 9.99 -10.61 -9.28
CA GLU A 990 9.47 -11.07 -7.99
C GLU A 990 8.22 -10.31 -7.52
N THR A 991 8.11 -9.03 -7.89
CA THR A 991 6.97 -8.17 -7.48
C THR A 991 5.83 -8.15 -8.49
N MET A 992 6.00 -8.76 -9.67
CA MET A 992 4.97 -8.80 -10.70
C MET A 992 3.81 -9.71 -10.27
N GLY A 993 2.57 -9.26 -10.50
CA GLY A 993 1.35 -10.02 -10.20
C GLY A 993 1.22 -11.30 -11.02
N THR A 994 0.16 -12.06 -10.73
CA THR A 994 -0.16 -13.28 -11.50
C THR A 994 -0.56 -12.88 -12.92
N LEU A 995 0.11 -13.47 -13.92
CA LEU A 995 -0.21 -13.19 -15.32
C LEU A 995 -1.59 -13.79 -15.72
N PRO A 996 -2.26 -13.22 -16.74
CA PRO A 996 -3.61 -13.62 -17.10
C PRO A 996 -3.79 -15.11 -17.40
N ASP A 997 -2.80 -15.77 -18.02
CA ASP A 997 -2.91 -17.20 -18.30
C ASP A 997 -2.91 -18.05 -17.04
N ALA A 998 -1.99 -17.80 -16.11
CA ALA A 998 -1.95 -18.50 -14.84
C ALA A 998 -3.22 -18.27 -14.01
N GLU A 999 -3.79 -17.06 -14.10
CA GLU A 999 -5.06 -16.73 -13.46
C GLU A 999 -6.24 -17.50 -14.08
N ALA A 1000 -6.33 -17.53 -15.42
CA ALA A 1000 -7.35 -18.27 -16.13
C ALA A 1000 -7.25 -19.78 -15.87
N ASP A 1001 -6.03 -20.34 -15.87
CA ASP A 1001 -5.77 -21.73 -15.56
C ASP A 1001 -6.21 -22.07 -14.14
N ALA A 1002 -5.87 -21.22 -13.16
CA ALA A 1002 -6.32 -21.39 -11.78
C ALA A 1002 -7.85 -21.35 -11.65
N LEU A 1003 -8.53 -20.44 -12.37
CA LEU A 1003 -9.98 -20.35 -12.38
C LEU A 1003 -10.66 -21.59 -12.97
N MET A 1004 -10.07 -22.14 -14.04
CA MET A 1004 -10.59 -23.32 -14.72
C MET A 1004 -10.30 -24.62 -13.95
N GLU A 1005 -9.08 -24.80 -13.45
CA GLU A 1005 -8.65 -26.04 -12.79
C GLU A 1005 -9.21 -26.16 -11.37
N ARG A 1006 -9.18 -25.08 -10.58
CA ARG A 1006 -9.56 -25.12 -9.17
C ARG A 1006 -11.06 -24.95 -8.95
N TYR A 1007 -11.71 -24.12 -9.78
CA TYR A 1007 -13.13 -23.77 -9.60
C TYR A 1007 -14.02 -24.29 -10.72
N HIS A 1008 -13.47 -25.08 -11.65
CA HIS A 1008 -14.19 -25.69 -12.77
C HIS A 1008 -14.98 -24.70 -13.63
N LEU A 1009 -14.55 -23.44 -13.67
CA LEU A 1009 -15.19 -22.42 -14.49
C LEU A 1009 -14.91 -22.68 -15.96
N SER A 1010 -15.87 -22.34 -16.82
CA SER A 1010 -15.63 -22.36 -18.27
C SER A 1010 -14.59 -21.30 -18.63
N ALA A 1011 -13.79 -21.55 -19.67
CA ALA A 1011 -12.80 -20.57 -20.14
C ALA A 1011 -13.44 -19.20 -20.47
N LYS A 1012 -14.69 -19.22 -20.94
CA LYS A 1012 -15.48 -18.02 -21.22
C LYS A 1012 -15.78 -17.23 -19.94
N ASP A 1013 -16.17 -17.89 -18.87
CA ASP A 1013 -16.55 -17.25 -17.61
C ASP A 1013 -15.31 -16.75 -16.86
N ALA A 1014 -14.22 -17.54 -16.87
CA ALA A 1014 -12.93 -17.13 -16.32
C ALA A 1014 -12.41 -15.84 -16.99
N LEU A 1015 -12.37 -15.81 -18.33
CA LEU A 1015 -11.96 -14.62 -19.07
C LEU A 1015 -12.92 -13.44 -18.85
N ALA A 1016 -14.23 -13.68 -18.73
CA ALA A 1016 -15.18 -12.62 -18.44
C ALA A 1016 -14.95 -11.98 -17.07
N LEU A 1017 -14.69 -12.79 -16.02
CA LEU A 1017 -14.37 -12.30 -14.68
C LEU A 1017 -13.10 -11.44 -14.69
N MET A 1018 -12.08 -11.84 -15.44
CA MET A 1018 -10.81 -11.12 -15.53
C MET A 1018 -10.89 -9.82 -16.33
N LEU A 1019 -11.75 -9.76 -17.35
CA LEU A 1019 -11.84 -8.61 -18.27
C LEU A 1019 -12.83 -7.53 -17.82
N LEU A 1020 -13.82 -7.89 -17.00
CA LEU A 1020 -14.81 -6.93 -16.48
C LEU A 1020 -14.21 -6.06 -15.38
N ASP A 1021 -14.63 -4.78 -15.36
CA ASP A 1021 -14.21 -3.77 -14.37
C ASP A 1021 -12.68 -3.65 -14.22
N GLY A 1022 -11.94 -3.83 -15.32
CA GLY A 1022 -10.47 -3.76 -15.30
C GLY A 1022 -9.79 -4.83 -14.44
N GLY A 1023 -10.46 -5.96 -14.18
CA GLY A 1023 -9.96 -7.04 -13.32
C GLY A 1023 -10.48 -6.98 -11.87
N ALA A 1024 -11.17 -5.92 -11.47
CA ALA A 1024 -11.78 -5.84 -10.14
C ALA A 1024 -12.89 -6.89 -9.93
N ARG A 1025 -13.55 -7.33 -11.01
CA ARG A 1025 -14.62 -8.34 -10.96
C ARG A 1025 -14.14 -9.71 -10.49
N VAL A 1026 -12.97 -10.16 -10.94
CA VAL A 1026 -12.40 -11.43 -10.46
C VAL A 1026 -11.94 -11.33 -9.01
N GLN A 1027 -11.42 -10.17 -8.58
CA GLN A 1027 -11.08 -9.94 -7.17
C GLN A 1027 -12.34 -9.96 -6.29
N TYR A 1028 -13.42 -9.32 -6.72
CA TYR A 1028 -14.72 -9.37 -6.04
C TYR A 1028 -15.26 -10.80 -5.93
N PHE A 1029 -15.13 -11.59 -6.99
CA PHE A 1029 -15.47 -13.02 -6.96
C PHE A 1029 -14.70 -13.78 -5.87
N TYR A 1030 -13.39 -13.54 -5.71
CA TYR A 1030 -12.62 -14.16 -4.63
C TYR A 1030 -13.10 -13.73 -3.24
N ASN A 1031 -13.36 -12.44 -3.02
CA ASN A 1031 -13.84 -11.95 -1.72
C ASN A 1031 -15.20 -12.59 -1.35
N VAL A 1032 -16.11 -12.72 -2.32
CA VAL A 1032 -17.40 -13.39 -2.14
C VAL A 1032 -17.19 -14.87 -1.83
N LEU A 1033 -16.28 -15.54 -2.54
CA LEU A 1033 -16.01 -16.95 -2.36
C LEU A 1033 -15.41 -17.25 -0.98
N ASP A 1034 -14.42 -16.47 -0.54
CA ASP A 1034 -13.79 -16.62 0.77
C ASP A 1034 -14.83 -16.46 1.90
N SER A 1035 -15.69 -15.43 1.81
CA SER A 1035 -16.76 -15.23 2.80
C SER A 1035 -17.83 -16.32 2.75
N LEU A 1036 -18.14 -16.85 1.56
CA LEU A 1036 -19.08 -17.97 1.41
C LEU A 1036 -18.52 -19.26 2.01
N GLU A 1037 -17.25 -19.58 1.73
CA GLU A 1037 -16.57 -20.76 2.27
C GLU A 1037 -16.46 -20.71 3.79
N GLU A 1038 -16.17 -19.53 4.36
CA GLU A 1038 -16.17 -19.33 5.81
C GLU A 1038 -17.54 -19.63 6.44
N ARG A 1039 -18.62 -19.16 5.81
CA ARG A 1039 -20.00 -19.40 6.29
C ARG A 1039 -20.39 -20.87 6.20
N ILE A 1040 -20.03 -21.54 5.11
CA ILE A 1040 -20.25 -22.99 4.94
C ILE A 1040 -19.48 -23.77 6.01
N ALA A 1041 -18.20 -23.44 6.23
CA ALA A 1041 -17.37 -24.09 7.24
C ALA A 1041 -17.90 -23.87 8.66
N ALA A 1042 -18.38 -22.66 8.98
CA ALA A 1042 -18.98 -22.35 10.28
C ALA A 1042 -20.28 -23.14 10.52
N ALA A 1043 -21.13 -23.29 9.49
CA ALA A 1043 -22.34 -24.10 9.57
C ALA A 1043 -22.02 -25.60 9.76
N ALA A 1044 -21.03 -26.13 9.03
CA ALA A 1044 -20.58 -27.51 9.16
C ALA A 1044 -19.97 -27.80 10.54
N ALA A 1045 -19.28 -26.84 11.15
CA ALA A 1045 -18.72 -26.99 12.50
C ALA A 1045 -19.79 -26.99 13.61
N ALA A 1046 -20.98 -26.42 13.35
CA ALA A 1046 -22.10 -26.40 14.30
C ALA A 1046 -22.90 -27.72 14.33
N GLU A 1047 -22.81 -28.53 13.28
CA GLU A 1047 -23.40 -29.87 13.22
C GLU A 1047 -22.30 -30.92 13.45
N GLU A 1048 -22.21 -31.45 14.69
CA GLU A 1048 -21.23 -32.49 15.04
C GLU A 1048 -21.28 -33.70 14.07
N GLY A 1049 -20.27 -33.84 13.21
CA GLY A 1049 -19.93 -35.12 12.59
C GLY A 1049 -20.09 -35.27 11.08
N GLN A 1050 -20.33 -34.21 10.31
CA GLN A 1050 -20.21 -34.29 8.84
C GLN A 1050 -18.82 -33.85 8.36
N ALA A 1051 -18.16 -34.75 7.62
CA ALA A 1051 -16.94 -34.42 6.90
C ALA A 1051 -17.24 -33.32 5.87
N ILE A 1052 -16.41 -32.27 5.85
CA ILE A 1052 -16.43 -31.23 4.83
C ILE A 1052 -16.33 -31.93 3.46
N PRO A 1053 -17.31 -31.80 2.56
CA PRO A 1053 -17.23 -32.40 1.24
C PRO A 1053 -15.99 -31.91 0.51
N GLU A 1054 -15.18 -32.84 -0.01
CA GLU A 1054 -13.89 -32.56 -0.65
C GLU A 1054 -14.03 -32.00 -2.09
N GLU A 1055 -15.16 -31.39 -2.44
CA GLU A 1055 -15.42 -30.84 -3.78
C GLU A 1055 -16.00 -29.43 -3.70
N GLY A 1056 -15.13 -28.43 -3.62
CA GLY A 1056 -15.50 -27.00 -3.57
C GLY A 1056 -15.92 -26.38 -4.91
N ALA A 1057 -16.43 -27.19 -5.85
CA ALA A 1057 -16.74 -26.76 -7.21
C ALA A 1057 -18.12 -26.08 -7.33
N GLU A 1058 -19.13 -26.59 -6.62
CA GLU A 1058 -20.52 -26.17 -6.82
C GLU A 1058 -20.78 -24.75 -6.30
N HIS A 1059 -20.32 -24.42 -5.09
CA HIS A 1059 -20.50 -23.09 -4.52
C HIS A 1059 -19.62 -22.03 -5.21
N ALA A 1060 -18.44 -22.42 -5.70
CA ALA A 1060 -17.59 -21.55 -6.52
C ALA A 1060 -18.22 -21.22 -7.87
N THR A 1061 -18.79 -22.23 -8.55
CA THR A 1061 -19.56 -22.04 -9.79
C THR A 1061 -20.78 -21.16 -9.56
N LEU A 1062 -21.48 -21.35 -8.43
CA LEU A 1062 -22.60 -20.50 -8.04
C LEU A 1062 -22.13 -19.04 -7.85
N ALA A 1063 -21.07 -18.79 -7.08
CA ALA A 1063 -20.54 -17.45 -6.87
C ALA A 1063 -20.13 -16.78 -8.18
N ALA A 1064 -19.40 -17.47 -9.06
CA ALA A 1064 -18.99 -16.95 -10.37
C ALA A 1064 -20.18 -16.54 -11.24
N ASN A 1065 -21.21 -17.40 -11.32
CA ASN A 1065 -22.43 -17.11 -12.07
C ASN A 1065 -23.17 -15.87 -11.55
N TRP A 1066 -23.20 -15.67 -10.23
CA TRP A 1066 -23.84 -14.50 -9.63
C TRP A 1066 -23.01 -13.22 -9.83
N CYS A 1067 -21.69 -13.29 -9.70
CA CYS A 1067 -20.78 -12.19 -9.99
C CYS A 1067 -20.85 -11.76 -11.47
N LEU A 1068 -21.01 -12.70 -12.40
CA LEU A 1068 -21.10 -12.41 -13.84
C LEU A 1068 -22.50 -11.96 -14.28
N HIS A 1069 -23.54 -12.71 -13.91
CA HIS A 1069 -24.86 -12.55 -14.51
C HIS A 1069 -25.82 -11.72 -13.68
N GLU A 1070 -25.94 -11.98 -12.38
CA GLU A 1070 -26.94 -11.29 -11.56
C GLU A 1070 -26.44 -9.90 -11.13
N LEU A 1071 -25.17 -9.80 -10.73
CA LEU A 1071 -24.51 -8.52 -10.48
C LEU A 1071 -24.37 -7.69 -11.78
N GLY A 1072 -24.15 -8.35 -12.93
CA GLY A 1072 -24.11 -7.70 -14.24
C GLY A 1072 -25.44 -7.06 -14.66
N LYS A 1073 -26.58 -7.67 -14.33
CA LYS A 1073 -27.92 -7.10 -14.61
C LYS A 1073 -28.19 -5.80 -13.84
N LEU A 1074 -27.64 -5.67 -12.63
CA LEU A 1074 -27.74 -4.42 -11.86
C LEU A 1074 -27.03 -3.28 -12.58
N ALA A 1075 -25.84 -3.54 -13.12
CA ALA A 1075 -25.04 -2.57 -13.85
C ALA A 1075 -25.73 -2.06 -15.14
N ASP A 1076 -26.44 -2.93 -15.87
CA ASP A 1076 -27.18 -2.53 -17.09
C ASP A 1076 -28.39 -1.62 -16.77
N SER A 1077 -29.06 -1.84 -15.65
CA SER A 1077 -30.26 -1.09 -15.23
C SER A 1077 -29.97 0.34 -14.75
N ALA A 1078 -28.76 0.59 -14.22
CA ALA A 1078 -28.31 1.89 -13.78
C ALA A 1078 -28.08 2.88 -14.94
N SER A 1079 -27.97 2.38 -16.18
CA SER A 1079 -27.68 3.21 -17.35
C SER A 1079 -28.90 3.99 -17.90
N SER A 1080 -30.11 3.75 -17.40
CA SER A 1080 -31.36 4.35 -17.91
C SER A 1080 -31.96 5.49 -17.08
N GLU A 1081 -31.47 5.78 -15.87
CA GLU A 1081 -32.01 6.85 -15.03
C GLU A 1081 -30.93 7.89 -14.66
N SER A 1082 -31.30 9.17 -14.66
CA SER A 1082 -30.40 10.33 -14.64
C SER A 1082 -29.76 10.66 -13.28
N CYS A 1083 -29.50 9.66 -12.43
CA CYS A 1083 -28.78 9.83 -11.16
C CYS A 1083 -27.58 8.87 -11.15
N SER A 1084 -26.39 9.44 -11.28
CA SER A 1084 -25.10 8.77 -11.38
C SER A 1084 -24.67 8.11 -10.06
N SER A 1085 -24.70 6.79 -10.01
CA SER A 1085 -23.58 5.94 -9.54
C SER A 1085 -23.81 4.55 -10.13
N GLY A 1086 -22.99 4.15 -11.10
CA GLY A 1086 -23.01 2.78 -11.59
C GLY A 1086 -22.56 1.82 -10.49
N LEU A 1087 -22.71 0.51 -10.70
CA LEU A 1087 -22.07 -0.50 -9.87
C LEU A 1087 -20.54 -0.41 -10.06
N GLU A 1088 -19.91 0.56 -9.39
CA GLU A 1088 -18.46 0.74 -9.39
C GLU A 1088 -17.83 -0.28 -8.44
N MET A 1089 -16.73 -0.87 -8.90
CA MET A 1089 -15.93 -1.83 -8.15
C MET A 1089 -14.63 -1.14 -7.74
N THR A 1090 -14.25 -1.25 -6.48
CA THR A 1090 -12.96 -0.75 -5.99
C THR A 1090 -11.83 -1.65 -6.51
N PRO A 1091 -10.57 -1.16 -6.57
CA PRO A 1091 -9.41 -1.99 -6.91
C PRO A 1091 -9.22 -3.21 -5.99
N GLN A 1092 -9.75 -3.16 -4.77
CA GLN A 1092 -9.72 -4.28 -3.80
C GLN A 1092 -10.82 -5.33 -4.05
N GLY A 1093 -11.64 -5.14 -5.09
CA GLY A 1093 -12.75 -6.04 -5.39
C GLY A 1093 -13.91 -5.88 -4.43
N GLU A 1094 -14.25 -4.66 -4.00
CA GLU A 1094 -15.46 -4.38 -3.24
C GLU A 1094 -16.43 -3.49 -4.02
N SER A 1095 -17.72 -3.57 -3.71
CA SER A 1095 -18.72 -2.65 -4.25
C SER A 1095 -19.51 -2.00 -3.12
N PRO A 1096 -19.53 -0.66 -3.01
CA PRO A 1096 -20.28 0.04 -1.95
C PRO A 1096 -21.78 -0.27 -1.97
N LEU A 1097 -22.35 -0.51 -3.16
CA LEU A 1097 -23.78 -0.81 -3.33
C LEU A 1097 -24.12 -2.28 -3.08
N VAL A 1098 -23.17 -3.18 -3.34
CA VAL A 1098 -23.32 -4.62 -3.09
C VAL A 1098 -22.04 -5.15 -2.47
N PRO A 1099 -21.87 -5.05 -1.14
CA PRO A 1099 -20.69 -5.58 -0.46
C PRO A 1099 -20.51 -7.08 -0.73
N SER A 1100 -19.28 -7.55 -0.88
CA SER A 1100 -18.99 -8.97 -1.15
C SER A 1100 -19.59 -9.90 -0.08
N SER A 1101 -19.55 -9.48 1.18
CA SER A 1101 -20.11 -10.18 2.34
C SER A 1101 -21.63 -10.32 2.29
N SER A 1102 -22.35 -9.33 1.75
CA SER A 1102 -23.80 -9.37 1.56
C SER A 1102 -24.18 -10.36 0.46
N LEU A 1103 -23.47 -10.36 -0.66
CA LEU A 1103 -23.69 -11.35 -1.71
C LEU A 1103 -23.36 -12.76 -1.19
N ALA A 1104 -22.25 -12.93 -0.48
CA ALA A 1104 -21.88 -14.22 0.14
C ALA A 1104 -22.96 -14.74 1.10
N ALA A 1105 -23.59 -13.87 1.91
CA ALA A 1105 -24.69 -14.25 2.79
C ALA A 1105 -25.95 -14.71 2.01
N ILE A 1106 -26.31 -14.01 0.93
CA ILE A 1106 -27.40 -14.44 0.04
C ILE A 1106 -27.10 -15.81 -0.57
N LEU A 1107 -25.87 -15.99 -1.06
CA LEU A 1107 -25.42 -17.24 -1.67
C LEU A 1107 -25.37 -18.40 -0.66
N PHE A 1108 -24.99 -18.14 0.59
CA PHE A 1108 -25.01 -19.12 1.65
C PHE A 1108 -26.42 -19.68 1.87
N HIS A 1109 -27.43 -18.81 2.04
CA HIS A 1109 -28.82 -19.23 2.24
C HIS A 1109 -29.43 -19.91 1.01
N LEU A 1110 -28.98 -19.51 -0.20
CA LEU A 1110 -29.37 -20.17 -1.44
C LEU A 1110 -28.74 -21.56 -1.56
N HIS A 1111 -27.46 -21.69 -1.22
CA HIS A 1111 -26.71 -22.95 -1.24
C HIS A 1111 -27.26 -23.94 -0.20
N SER A 1112 -27.59 -23.47 1.00
CA SER A 1112 -28.23 -24.26 2.07
C SER A 1112 -29.71 -24.57 1.81
N ARG A 1113 -30.27 -24.10 0.67
CA ARG A 1113 -31.68 -24.24 0.28
C ARG A 1113 -32.67 -23.62 1.28
N SER A 1114 -32.23 -22.69 2.12
CA SER A 1114 -33.06 -21.97 3.09
C SER A 1114 -33.95 -20.90 2.43
N ILE A 1115 -33.58 -20.45 1.23
CA ILE A 1115 -34.36 -19.52 0.40
C ILE A 1115 -34.42 -20.01 -1.06
N THR A 1116 -35.40 -19.50 -1.82
CA THR A 1116 -35.51 -19.80 -3.25
C THR A 1116 -34.64 -18.86 -4.10
N ALA A 1117 -34.32 -19.27 -5.33
CA ALA A 1117 -33.58 -18.41 -6.27
C ALA A 1117 -34.32 -17.10 -6.61
N LYS A 1118 -35.65 -17.07 -6.54
CA LYS A 1118 -36.45 -15.85 -6.72
C LYS A 1118 -36.17 -14.87 -5.56
N VAL A 1119 -36.29 -15.36 -4.33
CA VAL A 1119 -36.01 -14.59 -3.11
C VAL A 1119 -34.57 -14.08 -3.10
N ALA A 1120 -33.60 -14.91 -3.48
CA ALA A 1120 -32.20 -14.50 -3.53
C ALA A 1120 -31.96 -13.32 -4.51
N LYS A 1121 -32.65 -13.31 -5.66
CA LYS A 1121 -32.57 -12.19 -6.63
C LYS A 1121 -33.23 -10.93 -6.08
N ASP A 1122 -34.38 -11.07 -5.44
CA ASP A 1122 -35.08 -9.94 -4.82
C ASP A 1122 -34.25 -9.33 -3.67
N LEU A 1123 -33.56 -10.16 -2.88
CA LEU A 1123 -32.62 -9.72 -1.85
C LEU A 1123 -31.42 -8.98 -2.44
N LEU A 1124 -30.85 -9.46 -3.54
CA LEU A 1124 -29.75 -8.76 -4.22
C LEU A 1124 -30.18 -7.36 -4.67
N TRP A 1125 -31.40 -7.21 -5.19
CA TRP A 1125 -31.98 -5.90 -5.51
C TRP A 1125 -32.28 -5.04 -4.29
N ALA A 1126 -32.66 -5.64 -3.17
CA ALA A 1126 -32.88 -4.93 -1.92
C ALA A 1126 -31.55 -4.40 -1.35
N VAL A 1127 -30.47 -5.20 -1.41
CA VAL A 1127 -29.11 -4.77 -1.03
C VAL A 1127 -28.66 -3.61 -1.91
N TYR A 1128 -28.79 -3.76 -3.24
CA TYR A 1128 -28.41 -2.72 -4.20
C TYR A 1128 -29.15 -1.39 -3.97
N ARG A 1129 -30.40 -1.44 -3.50
CA ARG A 1129 -31.22 -0.26 -3.18
C ARG A 1129 -31.01 0.28 -1.75
N GLY A 1130 -30.15 -0.36 -0.95
CA GLY A 1130 -29.95 -0.01 0.46
C GLY A 1130 -31.16 -0.30 1.36
N GLU A 1131 -32.06 -1.19 0.94
CA GLU A 1131 -33.26 -1.58 1.70
C GLU A 1131 -32.96 -2.62 2.79
N VAL A 1132 -31.80 -3.29 2.72
CA VAL A 1132 -31.35 -4.24 3.74
C VAL A 1132 -30.56 -3.49 4.82
N PRO A 1133 -30.92 -3.63 6.12
CA PRO A 1133 -30.15 -3.05 7.21
C PRO A 1133 -28.70 -3.54 7.16
N SER A 1134 -27.74 -2.62 7.25
CA SER A 1134 -26.37 -2.95 7.65
C SER A 1134 -26.45 -3.72 8.98
N SER A 1135 -25.55 -4.68 9.21
CA SER A 1135 -25.56 -5.59 10.37
C SER A 1135 -25.25 -4.89 11.71
N SER A 1136 -26.08 -3.91 12.05
CA SER A 1136 -26.04 -3.07 13.24
C SER A 1136 -27.48 -2.82 13.72
N SER A 1137 -28.19 -3.89 14.08
CA SER A 1137 -29.30 -3.75 15.01
C SER A 1137 -29.30 -4.91 15.99
N SER A 1138 -28.74 -4.66 17.17
CA SER A 1138 -29.07 -5.42 18.36
C SER A 1138 -30.53 -5.13 18.70
N SER A 1139 -31.45 -6.00 18.28
CA SER A 1139 -32.69 -6.16 19.04
C SER A 1139 -32.28 -6.59 20.46
N GLY A 1140 -32.80 -5.89 21.47
CA GLY A 1140 -32.39 -6.01 22.87
C GLY A 1140 -32.79 -7.32 23.57
N ASP A 1141 -32.72 -8.46 22.90
CA ASP A 1141 -32.99 -9.79 23.45
C ASP A 1141 -31.71 -10.65 23.42
N PRO A 1142 -31.07 -10.93 24.58
CA PRO A 1142 -29.84 -11.74 24.66
C PRO A 1142 -30.05 -13.22 24.28
N SER A 1143 -31.28 -13.67 24.06
CA SER A 1143 -31.60 -15.06 23.71
C SER A 1143 -31.59 -15.36 22.21
N GLN A 1144 -31.47 -14.35 21.35
CA GLN A 1144 -31.32 -14.51 19.90
C GLN A 1144 -29.88 -14.19 19.49
N GLY A 1145 -29.12 -15.19 19.02
CA GLY A 1145 -27.75 -15.01 18.56
C GLY A 1145 -27.64 -13.94 17.46
N ARG A 1146 -26.45 -13.32 17.33
CA ARG A 1146 -26.16 -12.33 16.27
C ARG A 1146 -26.52 -12.91 14.89
N GLN A 1147 -27.57 -12.41 14.26
CA GLN A 1147 -27.92 -12.73 12.87
C GLN A 1147 -27.34 -11.64 11.96
N ASP A 1148 -26.79 -12.06 10.81
CA ASP A 1148 -26.37 -11.10 9.78
C ASP A 1148 -27.59 -10.33 9.21
N GLY A 1149 -27.35 -9.14 8.64
CA GLY A 1149 -28.42 -8.24 8.17
C GLY A 1149 -29.34 -8.87 7.12
N ILE A 1150 -28.79 -9.80 6.31
CA ILE A 1150 -29.55 -10.58 5.32
C ILE A 1150 -30.48 -11.58 6.02
N THR A 1151 -29.99 -12.33 6.99
CA THR A 1151 -30.76 -13.29 7.81
C THR A 1151 -31.87 -12.59 8.58
N ALA A 1152 -31.57 -11.41 9.16
CA ALA A 1152 -32.55 -10.58 9.83
C ALA A 1152 -33.63 -10.08 8.86
N TYR A 1153 -33.24 -9.65 7.66
CA TYR A 1153 -34.18 -9.20 6.62
C TYR A 1153 -35.08 -10.36 6.13
N ILE A 1154 -34.51 -11.54 5.88
CA ILE A 1154 -35.25 -12.76 5.51
C ILE A 1154 -36.27 -13.11 6.60
N THR A 1155 -35.86 -13.07 7.86
CA THR A 1155 -36.73 -13.38 9.01
C THR A 1155 -37.86 -12.36 9.16
N THR A 1156 -37.52 -11.08 9.11
CA THR A 1156 -38.48 -9.97 9.28
C THR A 1156 -39.57 -9.97 8.20
N HIS A 1157 -39.19 -10.26 6.95
CA HIS A 1157 -40.11 -10.30 5.82
C HIS A 1157 -40.70 -11.70 5.57
N ASN A 1158 -40.43 -12.67 6.46
CA ASN A 1158 -40.91 -14.06 6.37
C ASN A 1158 -40.59 -14.70 4.99
N LEU A 1159 -39.37 -14.49 4.51
CA LEU A 1159 -38.87 -14.95 3.21
C LEU A 1159 -38.21 -16.34 3.26
N TRP A 1160 -38.17 -16.97 4.44
CA TRP A 1160 -37.69 -18.35 4.61
C TRP A 1160 -38.52 -19.31 3.77
N PHE A 1161 -37.83 -20.25 3.11
CA PHE A 1161 -38.50 -21.33 2.40
C PHE A 1161 -39.29 -22.19 3.40
N LYS A 1162 -40.61 -22.25 3.23
CA LYS A 1162 -41.54 -23.07 4.04
C LYS A 1162 -42.18 -24.10 3.13
N GLU A 1163 -41.62 -25.30 3.11
CA GLU A 1163 -42.19 -26.41 2.35
C GLU A 1163 -43.63 -26.69 2.80
N LEU A 1164 -44.47 -27.16 1.86
CA LEU A 1164 -45.76 -27.73 2.21
C LEU A 1164 -45.57 -29.02 3.01
N SER A 1165 -46.41 -29.25 4.01
CA SER A 1165 -46.48 -30.56 4.66
C SER A 1165 -46.96 -31.63 3.66
N GLU A 1166 -46.63 -32.89 3.90
CA GLU A 1166 -47.05 -34.01 3.05
C GLU A 1166 -48.59 -34.05 2.87
N ALA A 1167 -49.35 -33.66 3.90
CA ALA A 1167 -50.80 -33.54 3.86
C ALA A 1167 -51.29 -32.37 2.97
N GLU A 1168 -50.59 -31.24 2.99
CA GLU A 1168 -50.88 -30.10 2.10
C GLU A 1168 -50.51 -30.41 0.65
N TYR A 1169 -49.38 -31.10 0.42
CA TYR A 1169 -49.02 -31.60 -0.91
C TYR A 1169 -50.05 -32.60 -1.43
N ALA A 1170 -50.54 -33.52 -0.60
CA ALA A 1170 -51.56 -34.48 -0.98
C ALA A 1170 -52.88 -33.76 -1.34
N LYS A 1171 -53.29 -32.77 -0.55
CA LYS A 1171 -54.47 -31.95 -0.84
C LYS A 1171 -54.32 -31.17 -2.15
N LEU A 1172 -53.16 -30.55 -2.37
CA LEU A 1172 -52.87 -29.82 -3.62
C LEU A 1172 -52.81 -30.76 -4.83
N ALA A 1173 -52.26 -31.96 -4.64
CA ALA A 1173 -52.28 -33.02 -5.65
C ALA A 1173 -53.71 -33.44 -5.98
N ASP A 1174 -54.55 -33.68 -4.96
CA ASP A 1174 -55.98 -34.01 -5.10
C ASP A 1174 -56.76 -32.90 -5.85
N GLU A 1175 -56.49 -31.64 -5.55
CA GLU A 1175 -57.08 -30.48 -6.25
C GLU A 1175 -56.62 -30.39 -7.72
N VAL A 1176 -55.35 -30.69 -8.01
CA VAL A 1176 -54.78 -30.62 -9.36
C VAL A 1176 -55.24 -31.78 -10.25
N ILE A 1177 -55.51 -32.95 -9.68
CA ILE A 1177 -56.06 -34.10 -10.42
C ILE A 1177 -57.58 -34.00 -10.64
N GLN A 1178 -58.30 -33.24 -9.80
CA GLN A 1178 -59.75 -33.00 -9.99
C GLN A 1178 -60.02 -32.29 -11.33
N GLY A 1179 -60.88 -32.90 -12.16
CA GLY A 1179 -61.23 -32.40 -13.50
C GLY A 1179 -60.27 -32.80 -14.62
N GLU A 1180 -59.20 -33.55 -14.34
CA GLU A 1180 -58.21 -34.02 -15.31
C GLU A 1180 -58.42 -35.50 -15.74
N GLU A 1181 -59.68 -35.91 -15.90
CA GLU A 1181 -60.08 -37.31 -16.19
C GLU A 1181 -59.36 -37.91 -17.41
N LYS A 1182 -59.07 -37.09 -18.43
CA LYS A 1182 -58.36 -37.51 -19.63
C LYS A 1182 -56.89 -37.86 -19.36
N VAL A 1183 -56.24 -37.12 -18.45
CA VAL A 1183 -54.85 -37.36 -18.05
C VAL A 1183 -54.78 -38.56 -17.08
N LEU A 1184 -55.72 -38.63 -16.14
CA LEU A 1184 -55.84 -39.74 -15.19
C LEU A 1184 -56.11 -41.09 -15.89
N GLY A 1185 -56.91 -41.09 -16.95
CA GLY A 1185 -57.18 -42.29 -17.76
C GLY A 1185 -55.94 -42.88 -18.45
N GLU A 1186 -54.86 -42.12 -18.65
CA GLU A 1186 -53.58 -42.66 -19.13
C GLU A 1186 -52.87 -43.48 -18.04
N PHE A 1187 -52.92 -43.06 -16.78
CA PHE A 1187 -52.36 -43.82 -15.66
C PHE A 1187 -53.12 -45.14 -15.41
N VAL A 1188 -54.46 -45.13 -15.57
CA VAL A 1188 -55.28 -46.37 -15.53
C VAL A 1188 -54.94 -47.32 -16.67
N LYS A 1189 -54.79 -46.81 -17.90
CA LYS A 1189 -54.38 -47.63 -19.06
C LYS A 1189 -53.01 -48.27 -18.86
N TRP A 1190 -52.08 -47.56 -18.22
CA TRP A 1190 -50.78 -48.12 -17.86
C TRP A 1190 -50.92 -49.28 -16.85
N LYS A 1191 -51.69 -49.10 -15.77
CA LYS A 1191 -51.90 -50.16 -14.76
C LYS A 1191 -52.64 -51.39 -15.32
N GLN A 1192 -53.61 -51.19 -16.21
CA GLN A 1192 -54.33 -52.27 -16.93
C GLN A 1192 -53.47 -52.99 -18.01
N GLY A 1193 -52.18 -52.68 -18.13
CA GLY A 1193 -51.28 -53.29 -19.11
C GLY A 1193 -51.50 -52.86 -20.56
N LYS A 1194 -52.35 -51.85 -20.80
CA LYS A 1194 -52.61 -51.29 -22.15
C LYS A 1194 -51.52 -50.29 -22.59
N MET A 1195 -50.58 -49.92 -21.71
CA MET A 1195 -49.37 -49.16 -22.03
C MET A 1195 -48.13 -49.76 -21.34
N LYS A 1196 -46.99 -49.80 -22.04
CA LYS A 1196 -45.75 -50.42 -21.53
C LYS A 1196 -44.90 -49.51 -20.64
N ALA A 1197 -44.97 -48.19 -20.80
CA ALA A 1197 -44.13 -47.23 -20.08
C ALA A 1197 -44.98 -46.35 -19.17
N TYR A 1198 -44.44 -46.00 -18.00
CA TYR A 1198 -45.09 -45.08 -17.06
C TYR A 1198 -45.24 -43.70 -17.72
N PRO A 1199 -46.40 -43.02 -17.64
CA PRO A 1199 -46.63 -41.72 -18.27
C PRO A 1199 -45.85 -40.54 -17.64
N GLN A 1200 -44.51 -40.58 -17.64
CA GLN A 1200 -43.65 -39.60 -16.94
C GLN A 1200 -43.89 -38.16 -17.43
N GLY A 1201 -44.11 -37.94 -18.72
CA GLY A 1201 -44.43 -36.61 -19.26
C GLY A 1201 -45.76 -36.03 -18.74
N LYS A 1202 -46.74 -36.89 -18.43
CA LYS A 1202 -48.01 -36.48 -17.82
C LYS A 1202 -47.86 -36.21 -16.32
N LEU A 1203 -47.01 -36.98 -15.64
CA LEU A 1203 -46.63 -36.71 -14.26
C LEU A 1203 -45.98 -35.33 -14.15
N MET A 1204 -44.97 -35.03 -14.97
CA MET A 1204 -44.30 -33.72 -14.96
C MET A 1204 -45.23 -32.56 -15.36
N TYR A 1205 -46.23 -32.82 -16.20
CA TYR A 1205 -47.28 -31.84 -16.50
C TYR A 1205 -48.13 -31.50 -15.26
N LEU A 1206 -48.53 -32.51 -14.49
CA LEU A 1206 -49.28 -32.34 -13.24
C LEU A 1206 -48.42 -31.72 -12.13
N VAL A 1207 -47.14 -32.10 -12.01
CA VAL A 1207 -46.16 -31.42 -11.14
C VAL A 1207 -46.05 -29.95 -11.52
N GLY A 1208 -45.93 -29.64 -12.82
CA GLY A 1208 -45.93 -28.27 -13.31
C GLY A 1208 -47.23 -27.50 -13.01
N LYS A 1209 -48.38 -28.17 -12.90
CA LYS A 1209 -49.63 -27.56 -12.41
C LYS A 1209 -49.61 -27.33 -10.90
N MET A 1210 -49.10 -28.27 -10.11
CA MET A 1210 -48.93 -28.09 -8.66
C MET A 1210 -48.00 -26.90 -8.36
N MET A 1211 -46.91 -26.74 -9.12
CA MET A 1211 -46.00 -25.60 -8.99
C MET A 1211 -46.66 -24.25 -9.33
N ARG A 1212 -47.68 -24.22 -10.19
CA ARG A 1212 -48.42 -22.99 -10.56
C ARG A 1212 -49.61 -22.69 -9.66
N ASN A 1213 -50.30 -23.73 -9.19
CA ASN A 1213 -51.54 -23.60 -8.42
C ASN A 1213 -51.28 -23.60 -6.90
N GLY A 1214 -50.13 -24.10 -6.47
CA GLY A 1214 -49.74 -24.07 -5.06
C GLY A 1214 -49.31 -22.66 -4.61
N PRO A 1215 -49.22 -22.44 -3.29
CA PRO A 1215 -48.78 -21.17 -2.73
C PRO A 1215 -47.39 -20.79 -3.27
N GLU A 1216 -47.24 -19.54 -3.75
CA GLU A 1216 -46.05 -19.07 -4.45
C GLU A 1216 -44.77 -19.28 -3.59
N GLY A 1217 -43.79 -20.00 -4.14
CA GLY A 1217 -42.50 -20.24 -3.48
C GLY A 1217 -42.49 -21.30 -2.37
N ARG A 1218 -43.56 -22.10 -2.20
CA ARG A 1218 -43.66 -23.15 -1.15
C ARG A 1218 -43.70 -24.59 -1.66
N VAL A 1219 -43.75 -24.78 -2.98
CA VAL A 1219 -43.83 -26.09 -3.65
C VAL A 1219 -42.45 -26.44 -4.19
N GLU A 1220 -41.87 -27.56 -3.72
CA GLU A 1220 -40.62 -28.12 -4.23
C GLU A 1220 -40.92 -29.20 -5.29
N ALA A 1221 -40.13 -29.24 -6.36
CA ALA A 1221 -40.44 -30.05 -7.53
C ALA A 1221 -40.35 -31.56 -7.27
N ASN A 1222 -39.36 -32.02 -6.50
CA ASN A 1222 -39.15 -33.43 -6.19
C ASN A 1222 -40.17 -33.94 -5.14
N GLY A 1223 -40.48 -33.13 -4.13
CA GLY A 1223 -41.52 -33.39 -3.14
C GLY A 1223 -42.91 -33.45 -3.77
N ALA A 1224 -43.22 -32.49 -4.65
CA ALA A 1224 -44.45 -32.51 -5.45
C ALA A 1224 -44.51 -33.73 -6.39
N GLU A 1225 -43.41 -34.12 -7.04
CA GLU A 1225 -43.38 -35.34 -7.87
C GLU A 1225 -43.66 -36.60 -7.02
N SER A 1226 -42.98 -36.75 -5.88
CA SER A 1226 -43.09 -37.91 -5.00
C SER A 1226 -44.52 -38.08 -4.47
N VAL A 1227 -45.10 -37.01 -3.91
CA VAL A 1227 -46.46 -37.05 -3.36
C VAL A 1227 -47.50 -37.26 -4.46
N LEU A 1228 -47.36 -36.59 -5.60
CA LEU A 1228 -48.28 -36.74 -6.72
C LEU A 1228 -48.24 -38.15 -7.32
N ARG A 1229 -47.06 -38.78 -7.38
CA ARG A 1229 -46.92 -40.19 -7.76
C ARG A 1229 -47.67 -41.10 -6.78
N ALA A 1230 -47.50 -40.91 -5.47
CA ALA A 1230 -48.19 -41.69 -4.46
C ALA A 1230 -49.72 -41.46 -4.42
N VAL A 1231 -50.19 -40.25 -4.73
CA VAL A 1231 -51.62 -39.94 -4.86
C VAL A 1231 -52.21 -40.59 -6.12
N LEU A 1232 -51.51 -40.51 -7.25
CA LEU A 1232 -51.94 -41.14 -8.50
C LEU A 1232 -52.01 -42.66 -8.37
N GLU A 1233 -51.04 -43.30 -7.70
CA GLU A 1233 -51.05 -44.74 -7.44
C GLU A 1233 -52.27 -45.15 -6.60
N ARG A 1234 -52.55 -44.43 -5.50
CA ARG A 1234 -53.75 -44.66 -4.67
C ARG A 1234 -55.06 -44.43 -5.43
N TRP A 1235 -55.12 -43.38 -6.25
CA TRP A 1235 -56.30 -43.07 -7.05
C TRP A 1235 -56.58 -44.17 -8.09
N VAL A 1236 -55.54 -44.67 -8.76
CA VAL A 1236 -55.66 -45.79 -9.71
C VAL A 1236 -56.13 -47.06 -9.00
N GLU A 1237 -55.63 -47.37 -7.79
CA GLU A 1237 -56.05 -48.53 -7.00
C GLU A 1237 -57.52 -48.45 -6.56
N GLN A 1238 -57.99 -47.27 -6.14
CA GLN A 1238 -59.40 -47.06 -5.74
C GLN A 1238 -60.36 -47.12 -6.93
N SER A 1239 -59.90 -46.73 -8.13
CA SER A 1239 -60.70 -46.77 -9.37
C SER A 1239 -60.95 -48.20 -9.88
N GLU A 1240 -60.12 -49.17 -9.46
CA GLU A 1240 -60.31 -50.60 -9.78
C GLU A 1240 -61.23 -51.32 -8.77
N GLY A 1241 -61.40 -50.80 -7.54
CA GLY A 1241 -62.26 -51.39 -6.51
C GLY A 1241 -63.76 -51.10 -6.64
N GLY A 1242 -64.16 -50.32 -7.66
CA GLY A 1242 -65.54 -49.92 -7.96
C GLY A 1242 -66.14 -50.58 -9.21
N GLN A 1243 -65.58 -51.70 -9.68
CA GLN A 1243 -66.15 -52.55 -10.73
C GLN A 1243 -66.37 -53.98 -10.27
#